data_AF-A0A5P8N400-F1
#
_entry.id   AF-A0A5P8N400-F1
#
_cell.length_a   1.000
_cell.length_b   1.000
_cell.length_c   1.000
_cell.angle_alpha   90.00
_cell.angle_beta   90.00
_cell.angle_gamma   90.00
#
_symmetry.space_group_name_H-M   'P 1'
#
loop_
_entity.id
_entity.type
_entity.pdbx_description
1 polymer ?
#
loop_
_entity_poly.entity_id
_entity_poly.type
_entity_poly.pdbx_seq_one_letter_code
_entity_poly.pdbx_strand_id
1 'polypeptide(L)'
;MATPNGLARIETNGKKKHENGVCHDDSSAPVRAQTIDELHSLQRKRSAPTTPIKDGVASPFAAALSEEERHRQQLQSISASLASLTRETGPKVVKGDPARKGEAAAKGAPATPQAHHQHHHPAAPTIAVSDSSLKFTHVLYNLSPAELYEQAIKYEKGSFITSTGALATLSGAKTGRSPRDKRVVKDEAAARELWWGKGSPNIEMDEHTFLTNRERAVDYLNSLDKVFVNDQFLNWDPENRIKVRIISARAYHSLFMHNMCIRPTDEELESFGTPDFTIYNAGQFPCNRYTHYMTSSTSVDINLARREMVILGTQYAGEMKKGLFGVMHYLMPRRGILSLHSGCNMGKHGDVALFFGLSGTGKTTLSTDHNRLLIGDDEHCWSDNGVSNIEGGCYAKCIDLSQEKEPDIWNAIKFGTVLENVVFDEHTREVDYVDKSVTENTRAAYPIEYIPNAKIPCVGPHPKNVILLACDAFGVLPPVSKLNLAQTMYHFISGYTALVAGTEDGIKEPQATFSACFGAAFIMLHPTKYAAMLAEKMQKYGATGWLVNTGWSGGRYGVGKRIRLPYTRTIIDAIHSGELLTAKYQKTEVFGLEIPTAIEGVPSEILDPINTWTDKAAYKGTLLKLAGLFKKNFEVFASYKIGEDSSLTDEILAAGPNF
;
A
#
# COMPACT_ATOMS: atom_id res chain seq x y z
N MET A 1 38.38 47.48 -19.74
CA MET A 1 39.20 46.26 -19.84
C MET A 1 39.34 45.65 -18.47
N ALA A 2 38.73 44.47 -18.26
CA ALA A 2 39.13 43.43 -17.30
C ALA A 2 37.96 42.45 -17.17
N THR A 3 38.12 41.26 -17.74
CA THR A 3 37.28 40.07 -17.55
C THR A 3 37.29 39.62 -16.08
N PRO A 4 36.15 39.19 -15.50
CA PRO A 4 36.15 38.46 -14.23
C PRO A 4 36.22 36.95 -14.46
N ASN A 5 37.14 36.34 -13.72
CA ASN A 5 37.50 34.93 -13.72
C ASN A 5 36.35 33.99 -13.28
N GLY A 6 36.28 32.86 -13.99
CA GLY A 6 36.10 31.49 -13.48
C GLY A 6 35.24 31.26 -12.23
N LEU A 7 34.10 30.59 -12.46
CA LEU A 7 33.27 29.93 -11.46
C LEU A 7 34.11 29.08 -10.48
N ALA A 8 33.95 29.34 -9.19
CA ALA A 8 34.52 28.52 -8.13
C ALA A 8 33.84 27.13 -8.10
N ARG A 9 34.65 26.07 -8.06
CA ARG A 9 34.22 24.70 -7.76
C ARG A 9 33.58 24.68 -6.37
N ILE A 10 32.33 24.24 -6.27
CA ILE A 10 31.68 23.96 -5.00
C ILE A 10 32.18 22.58 -4.52
N GLU A 11 32.98 22.59 -3.47
CA GLU A 11 33.37 21.41 -2.71
C GLU A 11 32.15 20.83 -1.99
N THR A 12 31.76 19.60 -2.34
CA THR A 12 30.79 18.83 -1.56
C THR A 12 31.48 18.28 -0.32
N ASN A 13 31.35 18.98 0.80
CA ASN A 13 31.81 18.48 2.09
C ASN A 13 31.06 17.19 2.46
N GLY A 14 31.84 16.14 2.71
CA GLY A 14 31.36 14.82 3.05
C GLY A 14 30.70 14.75 4.45
N LYS A 15 29.59 14.03 4.49
CA LYS A 15 29.01 13.27 5.61
C LYS A 15 29.03 13.91 7.02
N LYS A 16 27.84 14.33 7.45
CA LYS A 16 27.21 13.74 8.65
C LYS A 16 25.88 13.15 8.24
N LYS A 17 25.78 11.81 8.24
CA LYS A 17 24.48 11.12 8.22
C LYS A 17 23.82 11.43 9.56
N HIS A 18 22.84 12.32 9.57
CA HIS A 18 21.84 12.31 10.63
C HIS A 18 20.98 11.06 10.42
N GLU A 19 21.12 10.08 11.32
CA GLU A 19 20.21 8.94 11.43
C GLU A 19 18.84 9.47 11.88
N ASN A 20 18.01 9.84 10.90
CA ASN A 20 16.60 10.10 11.13
C ASN A 20 15.88 8.74 11.20
N GLY A 21 15.58 8.30 12.43
CA GLY A 21 14.77 7.13 12.74
C GLY A 21 13.30 7.32 12.37
N VAL A 22 13.01 7.48 11.08
CA VAL A 22 11.68 7.27 10.52
C VAL A 22 11.72 5.90 9.86
N CYS A 23 10.86 4.99 10.35
CA CYS A 23 10.72 3.62 9.87
C CYS A 23 10.76 3.56 8.33
N HIS A 24 11.72 2.79 7.79
CA HIS A 24 11.85 2.47 6.37
C HIS A 24 10.77 1.45 5.98
N ASP A 25 9.51 1.86 6.04
CA ASP A 25 8.42 1.02 5.57
C ASP A 25 8.14 1.41 4.10
N ASP A 26 8.47 0.50 3.18
CA ASP A 26 8.36 0.58 1.71
C ASP A 26 9.10 1.71 0.97
N SER A 27 10.27 2.17 1.44
CA SER A 27 11.18 2.95 0.60
C SER A 27 12.12 2.02 -0.17
N SER A 28 11.70 1.49 -1.32
CA SER A 28 12.60 0.80 -2.24
C SER A 28 13.70 1.76 -2.72
N ALA A 29 14.92 1.27 -2.91
CA ALA A 29 15.94 2.04 -3.59
C ALA A 29 15.41 2.43 -5.00
N PRO A 30 15.55 3.69 -5.44
CA PRO A 30 15.07 4.09 -6.75
C PRO A 30 15.75 3.25 -7.83
N VAL A 31 14.94 2.77 -8.78
CA VAL A 31 15.42 1.96 -9.91
C VAL A 31 16.48 2.76 -10.68
N ARG A 32 17.61 2.13 -11.01
CA ARG A 32 18.64 2.74 -11.85
C ARG A 32 18.21 2.71 -13.33
N ALA A 33 17.18 3.46 -13.66
CA ALA A 33 16.77 3.76 -15.03
C ALA A 33 16.86 5.28 -15.23
N GLN A 34 17.50 5.72 -16.30
CA GLN A 34 17.64 7.13 -16.66
C GLN A 34 16.42 7.66 -17.41
N THR A 35 15.63 6.77 -18.02
CA THR A 35 14.42 7.11 -18.78
C THR A 35 13.23 6.20 -18.43
N ILE A 36 12.01 6.67 -18.74
CA ILE A 36 10.79 5.85 -18.63
C ILE A 36 10.84 4.66 -19.59
N ASP A 37 11.43 4.84 -20.78
CA ASP A 37 11.57 3.75 -21.76
C ASP A 37 12.54 2.67 -21.28
N GLU A 38 13.65 3.05 -20.63
CA GLU A 38 14.54 2.10 -19.96
C GLU A 38 13.80 1.33 -18.86
N LEU A 39 12.98 2.02 -18.05
CA LEU A 39 12.18 1.36 -17.02
C LEU A 39 11.16 0.37 -17.62
N HIS A 40 10.49 0.74 -18.72
CA HIS A 40 9.61 -0.17 -19.45
C HIS A 40 10.33 -1.36 -20.10
N SER A 41 11.61 -1.21 -20.43
CA SER A 41 12.41 -2.32 -20.93
C SER A 41 12.69 -3.36 -19.85
N LEU A 42 12.87 -2.94 -18.58
CA LEU A 42 13.10 -3.84 -17.46
C LEU A 42 11.87 -4.71 -17.12
N GLN A 43 10.67 -4.23 -17.43
CA GLN A 43 9.43 -4.97 -17.20
C GLN A 43 9.29 -6.22 -18.09
N ARG A 44 10.03 -6.28 -19.19
CA ARG A 44 9.93 -7.34 -20.21
C ARG A 44 11.22 -8.12 -20.30
N LYS A 45 11.15 -9.44 -20.12
CA LYS A 45 12.24 -10.33 -20.52
C LYS A 45 12.10 -10.70 -21.98
N ARG A 46 13.17 -10.47 -22.75
CA ARG A 46 13.28 -11.01 -24.11
C ARG A 46 13.37 -12.53 -23.99
N SER A 47 12.43 -13.23 -24.61
CA SER A 47 12.47 -14.69 -24.68
C SER A 47 13.78 -15.14 -25.36
N ALA A 48 14.41 -16.19 -24.85
CA ALA A 48 15.48 -16.86 -25.60
C ALA A 48 14.87 -17.33 -26.94
N PRO A 49 15.53 -17.10 -28.10
CA PRO A 49 14.99 -17.54 -29.37
C PRO A 49 14.76 -19.05 -29.33
N THR A 50 13.51 -19.47 -29.41
CA THR A 50 13.09 -20.89 -29.41
C THR A 50 13.35 -21.58 -30.75
N THR A 51 13.92 -20.86 -31.72
CA THR A 51 14.38 -21.44 -32.98
C THR A 51 15.81 -21.94 -32.79
N PRO A 52 16.10 -23.25 -32.92
CA PRO A 52 17.47 -23.72 -33.01
C PRO A 52 18.11 -23.08 -34.25
N ILE A 53 19.10 -22.21 -34.04
CA ILE A 53 20.03 -21.86 -35.12
C ILE A 53 20.84 -23.12 -35.34
N LYS A 54 20.40 -23.95 -36.29
CA LYS A 54 21.26 -25.00 -36.84
C LYS A 54 22.38 -24.29 -37.58
N ASP A 55 23.60 -24.47 -37.08
CA ASP A 55 24.81 -24.10 -37.78
C ASP A 55 24.78 -24.60 -39.23
N GLY A 56 24.96 -23.66 -40.15
CA GLY A 56 25.43 -23.91 -41.51
C GLY A 56 24.41 -24.48 -42.50
N VAL A 57 23.52 -23.63 -43.05
CA VAL A 57 23.20 -23.60 -44.49
C VAL A 57 22.75 -22.17 -44.87
N ALA A 58 23.46 -21.54 -45.81
CA ALA A 58 23.10 -20.23 -46.36
C ALA A 58 21.78 -20.30 -47.16
N SER A 59 20.83 -19.42 -46.85
CA SER A 59 19.62 -19.20 -47.67
C SER A 59 19.90 -18.10 -48.72
N PRO A 60 19.46 -18.24 -50.00
CA PRO A 60 19.90 -17.35 -51.08
C PRO A 60 19.18 -15.99 -51.18
N PHE A 61 18.36 -15.61 -50.20
CA PHE A 61 17.50 -14.41 -50.30
C PHE A 61 17.81 -13.28 -49.30
N ALA A 62 18.98 -13.29 -48.67
CA ALA A 62 19.44 -12.18 -47.83
C ALA A 62 20.46 -11.31 -48.60
N ALA A 63 19.99 -10.47 -49.51
CA ALA A 63 20.78 -9.34 -49.97
C ALA A 63 20.83 -8.30 -48.83
N ALA A 64 22.01 -8.09 -48.26
CA ALA A 64 22.24 -7.09 -47.22
C ALA A 64 22.09 -5.69 -47.83
N LEU A 65 20.99 -5.01 -47.51
CA LEU A 65 20.81 -3.58 -47.77
C LEU A 65 21.82 -2.79 -46.92
N SER A 66 22.57 -1.87 -47.54
CA SER A 66 23.53 -1.01 -46.85
C SER A 66 22.82 0.00 -45.93
N GLU A 67 23.52 0.48 -44.89
CA GLU A 67 22.98 1.47 -43.94
C GLU A 67 22.54 2.77 -44.61
N GLU A 68 23.19 3.17 -45.72
CA GLU A 68 22.79 4.34 -46.51
C GLU A 68 21.39 4.20 -47.12
N GLU A 69 21.02 3.00 -47.55
CA GLU A 69 19.75 2.74 -48.21
C GLU A 69 18.59 2.68 -47.21
N ARG A 70 18.86 2.23 -45.98
CA ARG A 70 17.91 2.36 -44.85
C ARG A 70 17.68 3.81 -44.47
N HIS A 71 18.74 4.62 -44.42
CA HIS A 71 18.62 6.03 -44.04
C HIS A 71 17.82 6.82 -45.08
N ARG A 72 17.98 6.49 -46.37
CA ARG A 72 17.24 7.11 -47.48
C ARG A 72 15.74 6.76 -47.47
N GLN A 73 15.38 5.51 -47.13
CA GLN A 73 13.98 5.10 -46.98
C GLN A 73 13.32 5.74 -45.74
N GLN A 74 14.06 5.94 -44.66
CA GLN A 74 13.56 6.60 -43.44
C GLN A 74 13.25 8.09 -43.70
N LEU A 75 14.10 8.78 -44.48
CA LEU A 75 13.88 10.17 -44.87
C LEU A 75 12.71 10.34 -45.87
N GLN A 76 12.50 9.40 -46.79
CA GLN A 76 11.35 9.41 -47.69
C GLN A 76 10.02 9.16 -46.96
N SER A 77 10.01 8.33 -45.90
CA SER A 77 8.83 8.09 -45.07
C SER A 77 8.41 9.32 -44.25
N ILE A 78 9.37 10.11 -43.77
CA ILE A 78 9.13 11.35 -43.02
C ILE A 78 8.58 12.45 -43.96
N SER A 79 9.11 12.53 -45.18
CA SER A 79 8.64 13.49 -46.19
C SER A 79 7.22 13.19 -46.70
N ALA A 80 6.80 11.92 -46.73
CA ALA A 80 5.45 11.52 -47.12
C ALA A 80 4.40 11.79 -46.03
N SER A 81 4.81 11.74 -44.76
CA SER A 81 3.92 11.99 -43.62
C SER A 81 3.62 13.48 -43.41
N LEU A 82 4.56 14.35 -43.80
CA LEU A 82 4.40 15.81 -43.73
C LEU A 82 3.53 16.41 -44.86
N ALA A 83 3.22 15.65 -45.91
CA ALA A 83 2.50 16.14 -47.08
C ALA A 83 0.96 16.02 -47.02
N SER A 84 0.37 15.44 -45.96
CA SER A 84 -1.10 15.23 -45.90
C SER A 84 -1.90 16.24 -45.05
N LEU A 85 -1.27 17.29 -44.52
CA LEU A 85 -1.95 18.35 -43.75
C LEU A 85 -2.46 19.47 -44.66
N THR A 86 -3.39 19.18 -45.57
CA THR A 86 -4.30 20.20 -46.13
C THR A 86 -5.59 19.55 -46.62
N ARG A 87 -6.67 19.63 -45.83
CA ARG A 87 -8.02 19.87 -46.36
C ARG A 87 -9.01 20.21 -45.26
N GLU A 88 -9.65 21.35 -45.51
CA GLU A 88 -10.67 22.03 -44.73
C GLU A 88 -12.04 21.34 -44.86
N THR A 89 -12.93 21.63 -43.89
CA THR A 89 -14.37 21.27 -43.74
C THR A 89 -14.72 20.06 -42.84
N GLY A 90 -15.03 20.35 -41.57
CA GLY A 90 -16.03 19.60 -40.78
C GLY A 90 -17.45 20.18 -41.03
N PRO A 91 -18.58 19.65 -40.50
CA PRO A 91 -18.73 18.93 -39.22
C PRO A 91 -19.73 17.74 -39.20
N LYS A 92 -19.78 16.96 -38.10
CA LYS A 92 -20.99 16.58 -37.30
C LYS A 92 -20.74 15.34 -36.41
N VAL A 93 -21.21 15.45 -35.15
CA VAL A 93 -21.12 14.45 -34.07
C VAL A 93 -22.43 13.65 -33.96
N VAL A 94 -22.37 12.34 -33.71
CA VAL A 94 -23.49 11.53 -33.18
C VAL A 94 -22.95 10.53 -32.13
N LYS A 95 -23.70 10.31 -31.03
CA LYS A 95 -23.39 9.42 -29.89
C LYS A 95 -23.36 7.92 -30.25
N GLY A 96 -22.40 7.17 -29.71
CA GLY A 96 -22.31 5.69 -29.72
C GLY A 96 -21.09 5.14 -30.48
N ASP A 97 -20.57 3.97 -30.06
CA ASP A 97 -19.40 3.28 -30.64
C ASP A 97 -19.63 2.90 -32.14
N PRO A 98 -18.77 3.36 -33.09
CA PRO A 98 -18.99 3.19 -34.52
C PRO A 98 -18.62 1.82 -35.12
N ALA A 99 -18.11 0.86 -34.36
CA ALA A 99 -17.55 -0.37 -34.94
C ALA A 99 -18.54 -1.49 -35.31
N ARG A 100 -19.87 -1.29 -35.22
CA ARG A 100 -20.83 -2.42 -35.33
C ARG A 100 -22.02 -2.29 -36.30
N LYS A 101 -22.04 -1.33 -37.22
CA LYS A 101 -23.12 -1.26 -38.24
C LYS A 101 -22.58 -0.97 -39.64
N GLY A 102 -21.93 -1.98 -40.20
CA GLY A 102 -21.50 -2.01 -41.59
C GLY A 102 -22.07 -3.19 -42.36
N GLU A 103 -23.27 -3.69 -42.03
CA GLU A 103 -23.94 -4.74 -42.82
C GLU A 103 -25.42 -4.87 -42.40
N ALA A 104 -26.28 -3.98 -42.92
CA ALA A 104 -27.69 -4.25 -43.20
C ALA A 104 -28.43 -2.97 -43.61
N ALA A 105 -29.31 -3.13 -44.60
CA ALA A 105 -30.43 -2.26 -44.96
C ALA A 105 -30.17 -1.11 -45.94
N ALA A 106 -29.95 -1.51 -47.21
CA ALA A 106 -30.78 -0.99 -48.28
C ALA A 106 -32.18 -1.64 -48.20
N LYS A 107 -33.23 -0.82 -48.04
CA LYS A 107 -34.64 -0.98 -48.52
C LYS A 107 -35.60 -0.27 -47.56
N GLY A 108 -36.47 0.56 -48.12
CA GLY A 108 -37.30 1.53 -47.40
C GLY A 108 -38.74 1.13 -47.10
N ALA A 109 -39.41 2.10 -46.46
CA ALA A 109 -40.85 2.31 -46.19
C ALA A 109 -41.50 1.51 -45.02
N PRO A 110 -42.63 2.00 -44.44
CA PRO A 110 -43.01 3.36 -44.04
C PRO A 110 -43.50 3.46 -42.56
N ALA A 111 -43.79 4.69 -42.12
CA ALA A 111 -44.09 5.10 -40.74
C ALA A 111 -45.51 4.77 -40.20
N THR A 112 -45.63 4.64 -38.87
CA THR A 112 -46.88 4.78 -38.05
C THR A 112 -46.51 4.97 -36.55
N PRO A 113 -47.41 5.44 -35.66
CA PRO A 113 -47.19 6.66 -34.87
C PRO A 113 -46.72 6.46 -33.42
N GLN A 114 -46.11 7.53 -32.89
CA GLN A 114 -45.52 7.64 -31.55
C GLN A 114 -46.57 7.71 -30.43
N ALA A 115 -46.35 6.95 -29.35
CA ALA A 115 -46.90 7.22 -28.02
C ALA A 115 -45.83 7.97 -27.20
N HIS A 116 -46.19 9.13 -26.65
CA HIS A 116 -45.33 9.97 -25.82
C HIS A 116 -45.20 9.39 -24.40
N HIS A 117 -43.99 8.99 -24.01
CA HIS A 117 -43.56 9.01 -22.62
C HIS A 117 -42.48 10.09 -22.47
N GLN A 118 -42.78 11.13 -21.69
CA GLN A 118 -41.83 12.18 -21.34
C GLN A 118 -40.86 11.64 -20.29
N HIS A 119 -39.60 11.41 -20.68
CA HIS A 119 -38.49 11.38 -19.73
C HIS A 119 -37.99 12.80 -19.52
N HIS A 120 -38.09 13.31 -18.29
CA HIS A 120 -37.40 14.52 -17.86
C HIS A 120 -35.90 14.24 -17.78
N HIS A 121 -35.14 14.76 -18.73
CA HIS A 121 -33.70 14.97 -18.55
C HIS A 121 -33.49 16.31 -17.84
N PRO A 122 -32.77 16.38 -16.71
CA PRO A 122 -32.34 17.66 -16.17
C PRO A 122 -31.35 18.28 -17.16
N ALA A 123 -31.73 19.42 -17.73
CA ALA A 123 -30.86 20.21 -18.59
C ALA A 123 -29.73 20.83 -17.75
N ALA A 124 -28.48 20.54 -18.11
CA ALA A 124 -27.32 21.26 -17.60
C ALA A 124 -27.34 22.72 -18.10
N PRO A 125 -26.93 23.71 -17.28
CA PRO A 125 -26.96 25.11 -17.68
C PRO A 125 -25.93 25.36 -18.78
N THR A 126 -26.39 25.89 -19.92
CA THR A 126 -25.53 26.26 -21.05
C THR A 126 -24.93 27.64 -20.81
N ILE A 127 -23.61 27.72 -20.61
CA ILE A 127 -22.86 28.97 -20.70
C ILE A 127 -22.37 29.10 -22.15
N ALA A 128 -22.81 30.15 -22.83
CA ALA A 128 -22.31 30.49 -24.16
C ALA A 128 -20.96 31.23 -24.03
N VAL A 129 -19.88 30.63 -24.54
CA VAL A 129 -18.64 31.36 -24.84
C VAL A 129 -18.09 30.83 -26.17
N SER A 130 -17.84 31.75 -27.10
CA SER A 130 -17.05 31.50 -28.30
C SER A 130 -15.57 31.71 -27.98
N ASP A 131 -14.77 30.65 -28.14
CA ASP A 131 -13.41 30.66 -28.67
C ASP A 131 -12.99 29.19 -28.83
N SER A 132 -12.86 28.75 -30.07
CA SER A 132 -12.74 27.37 -30.53
C SER A 132 -11.36 26.72 -30.24
N SER A 133 -10.88 26.80 -29.00
CA SER A 133 -9.63 26.12 -28.57
C SER A 133 -9.59 25.70 -27.09
N LEU A 134 -10.69 25.76 -26.34
CA LEU A 134 -10.75 25.16 -25.00
C LEU A 134 -10.80 23.64 -25.14
N LYS A 135 -9.64 23.00 -24.97
CA LYS A 135 -9.54 21.53 -24.85
C LYS A 135 -10.48 21.08 -23.73
N PHE A 136 -11.54 20.34 -24.08
CA PHE A 136 -12.45 19.77 -23.09
C PHE A 136 -11.86 18.47 -22.54
N THR A 137 -11.67 18.40 -21.23
CA THR A 137 -11.26 17.15 -20.56
C THR A 137 -12.47 16.25 -20.38
N HIS A 138 -12.44 15.04 -20.94
CA HIS A 138 -13.51 14.06 -20.75
C HIS A 138 -13.43 13.40 -19.37
N VAL A 139 -14.52 13.45 -18.61
CA VAL A 139 -14.62 12.73 -17.34
C VAL A 139 -15.16 11.32 -17.60
N LEU A 140 -14.35 10.31 -17.30
CA LEU A 140 -14.72 8.90 -17.34
C LEU A 140 -15.07 8.45 -15.92
N TYR A 141 -16.38 8.37 -15.65
CA TYR A 141 -16.92 8.21 -14.31
C TYR A 141 -17.30 6.75 -14.03
N ASN A 142 -16.82 6.21 -12.89
CA ASN A 142 -17.13 4.88 -12.36
C ASN A 142 -17.09 3.76 -13.40
N LEU A 143 -16.07 3.77 -14.26
CA LEU A 143 -15.91 2.75 -15.30
C LEU A 143 -15.79 1.34 -14.72
N SER A 144 -16.34 0.37 -15.43
CA SER A 144 -16.15 -1.05 -15.13
C SER A 144 -14.69 -1.49 -15.31
N PRO A 145 -14.26 -2.60 -14.67
CA PRO A 145 -12.93 -3.15 -14.90
C PRO A 145 -12.61 -3.41 -16.38
N ALA A 146 -13.58 -3.88 -17.17
CA ALA A 146 -13.38 -4.13 -18.60
C ALA A 146 -13.07 -2.83 -19.36
N GLU A 147 -13.85 -1.77 -19.13
CA GLU A 147 -13.60 -0.46 -19.74
C GLU A 147 -12.24 0.09 -19.29
N LEU A 148 -11.86 -0.06 -18.01
CA LEU A 148 -10.56 0.38 -17.51
C LEU A 148 -9.39 -0.36 -18.17
N TYR A 149 -9.54 -1.66 -18.46
CA TYR A 149 -8.57 -2.42 -19.25
C TYR A 149 -8.43 -1.86 -20.67
N GLU A 150 -9.55 -1.59 -21.35
CA GLU A 150 -9.52 -0.99 -22.69
C GLU A 150 -8.82 0.37 -22.68
N GLN A 151 -9.10 1.20 -21.67
CA GLN A 151 -8.47 2.51 -21.52
C GLN A 151 -6.97 2.39 -21.23
N ALA A 152 -6.56 1.47 -20.37
CA ALA A 152 -5.16 1.23 -20.05
C ALA A 152 -4.39 0.70 -21.26
N ILE A 153 -4.86 -0.35 -21.92
CA ILE A 153 -4.15 -1.00 -23.03
C ILE A 153 -4.07 -0.09 -24.26
N LYS A 154 -5.13 0.67 -24.56
CA LYS A 154 -5.18 1.52 -25.75
C LYS A 154 -4.40 2.82 -25.60
N TYR A 155 -4.34 3.40 -24.40
CA TYR A 155 -3.85 4.77 -24.21
C TYR A 155 -2.69 4.91 -23.22
N GLU A 156 -2.43 3.92 -22.36
CA GLU A 156 -1.30 3.95 -21.44
C GLU A 156 -0.14 3.10 -21.97
N LYS A 157 0.94 3.77 -22.35
CA LYS A 157 2.19 3.08 -22.70
C LYS A 157 2.70 2.28 -21.50
N GLY A 158 3.05 1.03 -21.74
CA GLY A 158 3.59 0.14 -20.72
C GLY A 158 2.56 -0.53 -19.82
N SER A 159 1.30 -0.54 -20.23
CA SER A 159 0.27 -1.41 -19.65
C SER A 159 0.09 -2.66 -20.51
N PHE A 160 0.03 -3.82 -19.88
CA PHE A 160 -0.02 -5.13 -20.55
C PHE A 160 -1.01 -6.07 -19.87
N ILE A 161 -1.50 -7.05 -20.61
CA ILE A 161 -2.25 -8.18 -20.05
C ILE A 161 -1.27 -9.34 -19.89
N THR A 162 -1.24 -9.91 -18.69
CA THR A 162 -0.42 -11.09 -18.35
C THR A 162 -1.14 -12.39 -18.74
N SER A 163 -0.44 -13.54 -18.68
CA SER A 163 -1.01 -14.85 -19.05
C SER A 163 -2.24 -15.25 -18.20
N THR A 164 -2.36 -14.70 -16.99
CA THR A 164 -3.51 -14.90 -16.10
C THR A 164 -4.68 -13.96 -16.39
N GLY A 165 -4.50 -12.99 -17.29
CA GLY A 165 -5.47 -11.95 -17.59
C GLY A 165 -5.35 -10.71 -16.70
N ALA A 166 -4.43 -10.64 -15.74
CA ALA A 166 -4.22 -9.46 -14.90
C ALA A 166 -3.53 -8.31 -15.67
N LEU A 167 -3.85 -7.06 -15.32
CA LEU A 167 -3.27 -5.85 -15.89
C LEU A 167 -1.92 -5.55 -15.22
N ALA A 168 -0.82 -5.74 -15.93
CA ALA A 168 0.52 -5.38 -15.48
C ALA A 168 0.89 -3.95 -15.91
N THR A 169 1.44 -3.16 -14.99
CA THR A 169 1.92 -1.80 -15.26
C THR A 169 3.08 -1.40 -14.34
N LEU A 170 3.66 -0.22 -14.59
CA LEU A 170 4.73 0.36 -13.78
C LEU A 170 4.25 1.64 -13.08
N SER A 171 4.76 1.84 -11.86
CA SER A 171 4.53 3.05 -11.07
C SER A 171 5.60 4.14 -11.29
N GLY A 172 6.39 4.02 -12.35
CA GLY A 172 7.45 4.96 -12.68
C GLY A 172 8.63 4.91 -11.71
N ALA A 173 9.32 6.05 -11.53
CA ALA A 173 10.55 6.11 -10.72
C ALA A 173 10.35 5.76 -9.23
N LYS A 174 9.12 5.86 -8.72
CA LYS A 174 8.77 5.51 -7.35
C LYS A 174 8.06 4.17 -7.35
N THR A 175 8.73 3.12 -6.86
CA THR A 175 8.19 1.76 -6.77
C THR A 175 7.72 1.40 -5.36
N GLY A 176 7.51 2.42 -4.54
CA GLY A 176 7.18 2.36 -3.12
C GLY A 176 6.78 3.74 -2.62
N ARG A 177 6.51 3.84 -1.31
CA ARG A 177 6.05 5.09 -0.69
C ARG A 177 7.16 6.14 -0.61
N SER A 178 6.74 7.40 -0.53
CA SER A 178 7.61 8.56 -0.34
C SER A 178 7.32 9.25 1.01
N PRO A 179 7.60 8.60 2.17
CA PRO A 179 7.22 9.13 3.48
C PRO A 179 7.84 10.49 3.81
N ARG A 180 9.01 10.80 3.23
CA ARG A 180 9.68 12.11 3.39
C ARG A 180 9.02 13.23 2.59
N ASP A 181 8.16 12.89 1.64
CA ASP A 181 7.43 13.82 0.78
C ASP A 181 5.93 13.93 1.19
N LYS A 182 5.50 13.20 2.22
CA LYS A 182 4.17 13.38 2.85
C LYS A 182 4.11 14.73 3.55
N ARG A 183 3.02 15.48 3.38
CA ARG A 183 2.76 16.75 4.07
C ARG A 183 1.34 16.81 4.58
N VAL A 184 1.15 17.44 5.74
CA VAL A 184 -0.17 17.65 6.34
C VAL A 184 -0.32 19.12 6.68
N VAL A 185 -1.42 19.72 6.23
CA VAL A 185 -1.72 21.13 6.54
C VAL A 185 -1.90 21.30 8.04
N LYS A 186 -1.14 22.23 8.63
CA LYS A 186 -1.17 22.51 10.06
C LYS A 186 -2.00 23.76 10.34
N ASP A 187 -3.32 23.59 10.28
CA ASP A 187 -4.27 24.57 10.79
C ASP A 187 -4.36 24.53 12.33
N GLU A 188 -5.21 25.39 12.91
CA GLU A 188 -5.36 25.51 14.37
C GLU A 188 -5.82 24.20 15.04
N ALA A 189 -6.71 23.45 14.40
CA ALA A 189 -7.20 22.17 14.93
C ALA A 189 -6.13 21.09 14.81
N ALA A 190 -5.52 20.96 13.64
CA ALA A 190 -4.46 20.00 13.37
C ALA A 190 -3.23 20.24 14.25
N ALA A 191 -2.88 21.50 14.53
CA ALA A 191 -1.79 21.85 15.44
C ALA A 191 -1.99 21.32 16.87
N ARG A 192 -3.23 21.25 17.34
CA ARG A 192 -3.58 20.74 18.67
C ARG A 192 -3.76 19.23 18.72
N GLU A 193 -4.35 18.66 17.67
CA GLU A 193 -4.82 17.26 17.68
C GLU A 193 -3.76 16.28 17.17
N LEU A 194 -3.01 16.66 16.13
CA LEU A 194 -2.09 15.74 15.46
C LEU A 194 -0.77 15.62 16.21
N TRP A 195 -0.12 14.48 16.03
CA TRP A 195 1.23 14.28 16.49
C TRP A 195 2.22 14.95 15.54
N TRP A 196 3.06 15.83 16.06
CA TRP A 196 4.09 16.56 15.32
C TRP A 196 5.48 16.34 15.92
N GLY A 197 6.53 16.60 15.13
CA GLY A 197 7.90 16.62 15.60
C GLY A 197 8.62 15.27 15.48
N LYS A 198 9.61 15.05 16.35
CA LYS A 198 10.51 13.89 16.26
C LYS A 198 9.72 12.58 16.42
N GLY A 199 9.90 11.66 15.46
CA GLY A 199 9.23 10.37 15.42
C GLY A 199 7.87 10.39 14.72
N SER A 200 7.25 11.55 14.55
CA SER A 200 5.96 11.66 13.84
C SER A 200 6.11 11.47 12.33
N PRO A 201 5.16 10.79 11.66
CA PRO A 201 5.09 10.77 10.20
C PRO A 201 4.50 12.05 9.61
N ASN A 202 3.96 12.95 10.43
CA ASN A 202 3.28 14.15 9.96
C ASN A 202 4.27 15.29 9.85
N ILE A 203 4.55 15.69 8.59
CA ILE A 203 5.40 16.82 8.26
C ILE A 203 4.49 17.98 7.91
N GLU A 204 4.68 19.12 8.58
CA GLU A 204 3.80 20.27 8.45
C GLU A 204 3.89 20.97 7.09
N MET A 205 2.81 21.63 6.72
CA MET A 205 2.70 22.57 5.59
C MET A 205 1.64 23.63 5.92
N ASP A 206 1.75 24.82 5.32
CA ASP A 206 0.70 25.84 5.36
C ASP A 206 -0.39 25.63 4.29
N GLU A 207 -1.57 26.25 4.48
CA GLU A 207 -2.68 26.10 3.54
C GLU A 207 -2.40 26.71 2.16
N HIS A 208 -1.65 27.81 2.09
CA HIS A 208 -1.35 28.49 0.83
C HIS A 208 -0.51 27.61 -0.11
N THR A 209 0.47 26.92 0.46
CA THR A 209 1.33 25.96 -0.22
C THR A 209 0.53 24.77 -0.70
N PHE A 210 -0.38 24.24 0.14
CA PHE A 210 -1.31 23.19 -0.26
C PHE A 210 -2.17 23.62 -1.45
N LEU A 211 -2.75 24.81 -1.41
CA LEU A 211 -3.57 25.34 -2.51
C LEU A 211 -2.76 25.51 -3.80
N THR A 212 -1.49 25.90 -3.70
CA THR A 212 -0.58 25.99 -4.86
C THR A 212 -0.38 24.63 -5.51
N ASN A 213 -0.11 23.58 -4.72
CA ASN A 213 0.03 22.21 -5.24
C ASN A 213 -1.30 21.65 -5.76
N ARG A 214 -2.41 21.93 -5.08
CA ARG A 214 -3.76 21.57 -5.51
C ARG A 214 -4.09 22.18 -6.86
N GLU A 215 -3.84 23.47 -7.06
CA GLU A 215 -4.10 24.15 -8.33
C GLU A 215 -3.27 23.53 -9.45
N ARG A 216 -1.97 23.27 -9.21
CA ARG A 216 -1.11 22.57 -10.17
C ARG A 216 -1.64 21.18 -10.55
N ALA A 217 -2.16 20.42 -9.58
CA ALA A 217 -2.73 19.11 -9.84
C ALA A 217 -4.01 19.21 -10.67
N VAL A 218 -4.89 20.16 -10.34
CA VAL A 218 -6.13 20.42 -11.08
C VAL A 218 -5.83 20.90 -12.51
N ASP A 219 -4.90 21.84 -12.68
CA ASP A 219 -4.45 22.32 -13.99
C ASP A 219 -3.91 21.19 -14.85
N TYR A 220 -3.06 20.33 -14.28
CA TYR A 220 -2.55 19.16 -14.98
C TYR A 220 -3.68 18.23 -15.42
N LEU A 221 -4.59 17.87 -14.50
CA LEU A 221 -5.71 16.99 -14.79
C LEU A 221 -6.63 17.57 -15.88
N ASN A 222 -6.89 18.88 -15.83
CA ASN A 222 -7.67 19.62 -16.84
C ASN A 222 -6.94 19.82 -18.18
N SER A 223 -5.63 19.58 -18.22
CA SER A 223 -4.85 19.62 -19.46
C SER A 223 -4.89 18.29 -20.23
N LEU A 224 -5.38 17.21 -19.61
CA LEU A 224 -5.46 15.89 -20.23
C LEU A 224 -6.67 15.80 -21.17
N ASP A 225 -6.64 14.85 -22.11
CA ASP A 225 -7.81 14.58 -22.97
C ASP A 225 -8.97 14.00 -22.13
N LYS A 226 -8.64 13.30 -21.06
CA LYS A 226 -9.58 12.63 -20.16
C LYS A 226 -9.00 12.41 -18.78
N VAL A 227 -9.88 12.28 -17.80
CA VAL A 227 -9.57 11.90 -16.41
C VAL A 227 -10.54 10.80 -15.96
N PHE A 228 -10.11 10.02 -14.98
CA PHE A 228 -10.91 8.95 -14.39
C PHE A 228 -11.40 9.38 -13.02
N VAL A 229 -12.70 9.21 -12.77
CA VAL A 229 -13.33 9.57 -11.49
C VAL A 229 -14.05 8.35 -10.93
N ASN A 230 -13.75 7.98 -9.69
CA ASN A 230 -14.40 6.87 -9.00
C ASN A 230 -14.92 7.33 -7.64
N ASP A 231 -16.23 7.22 -7.46
CA ASP A 231 -16.89 7.34 -6.17
C ASP A 231 -16.97 5.97 -5.51
N GLN A 232 -16.47 5.87 -4.28
CA GLN A 232 -16.34 4.63 -3.53
C GLN A 232 -16.58 4.86 -2.02
N PHE A 233 -16.70 3.77 -1.26
CA PHE A 233 -16.75 3.81 0.19
C PHE A 233 -15.47 3.25 0.84
N LEU A 234 -15.18 3.74 2.03
CA LEU A 234 -14.31 3.09 3.01
C LEU A 234 -15.14 2.63 4.21
N ASN A 235 -14.63 1.62 4.91
CA ASN A 235 -15.22 1.01 6.10
C ASN A 235 -16.51 0.23 5.81
N TRP A 236 -16.48 -1.08 6.03
CA TRP A 236 -17.63 -1.96 5.81
C TRP A 236 -18.75 -1.79 6.83
N ASP A 237 -18.49 -1.13 7.97
CA ASP A 237 -19.53 -0.77 8.94
C ASP A 237 -20.44 0.33 8.36
N PRO A 238 -21.72 0.02 8.04
CA PRO A 238 -22.61 0.95 7.36
C PRO A 238 -22.87 2.25 8.15
N GLU A 239 -22.78 2.22 9.48
CA GLU A 239 -22.94 3.44 10.31
C GLU A 239 -21.73 4.36 10.25
N ASN A 240 -20.58 3.82 9.86
CA ASN A 240 -19.28 4.50 9.90
C ASN A 240 -18.57 4.53 8.54
N ARG A 241 -19.33 4.33 7.45
CA ARG A 241 -18.84 4.50 6.08
C ARG A 241 -18.33 5.91 5.83
N ILE A 242 -17.29 6.01 5.01
CA ILE A 242 -16.76 7.29 4.51
C ILE A 242 -16.85 7.28 2.99
N LYS A 243 -17.48 8.31 2.43
CA LYS A 243 -17.57 8.49 0.96
C LYS A 243 -16.30 9.11 0.43
N VAL A 244 -15.66 8.48 -0.53
CA VAL A 244 -14.43 8.99 -1.14
C VAL A 244 -14.59 9.15 -2.64
N ARG A 245 -14.09 10.27 -3.16
CA ARG A 245 -13.96 10.52 -4.60
C ARG A 245 -12.50 10.50 -5.00
N ILE A 246 -12.15 9.65 -5.95
CA ILE A 246 -10.81 9.55 -6.49
C ILE A 246 -10.82 10.13 -7.90
N ILE A 247 -9.98 11.14 -8.15
CA ILE A 247 -9.75 11.72 -9.47
C ILE A 247 -8.33 11.37 -9.87
N SER A 248 -8.15 10.71 -11.02
CA SER A 248 -6.83 10.23 -11.45
C SER A 248 -6.58 10.40 -12.94
N ALA A 249 -5.30 10.54 -13.29
CA ALA A 249 -4.85 10.68 -14.68
C ALA A 249 -4.78 9.35 -15.45
N ARG A 250 -4.75 8.20 -14.75
CA ARG A 250 -4.53 6.87 -15.33
C ARG A 250 -5.68 5.92 -14.98
N ALA A 251 -6.11 5.13 -15.97
CA ALA A 251 -7.06 4.03 -15.83
C ALA A 251 -6.55 2.99 -14.82
N TYR A 252 -5.24 2.73 -14.77
CA TYR A 252 -4.68 1.80 -13.78
C TYR A 252 -4.93 2.26 -12.34
N HIS A 253 -4.81 3.57 -12.05
CA HIS A 253 -5.06 4.13 -10.72
C HIS A 253 -6.54 4.01 -10.34
N SER A 254 -7.43 4.22 -11.31
CA SER A 254 -8.86 4.01 -11.16
C SER A 254 -9.20 2.54 -10.87
N LEU A 255 -8.63 1.59 -11.62
CA LEU A 255 -8.81 0.16 -11.39
C LEU A 255 -8.25 -0.29 -10.04
N PHE A 256 -7.08 0.25 -9.66
CA PHE A 256 -6.51 0.01 -8.35
C PHE A 256 -7.47 0.45 -7.23
N MET A 257 -8.03 1.66 -7.30
CA MET A 257 -8.96 2.14 -6.27
C MET A 257 -10.33 1.46 -6.32
N HIS A 258 -10.78 1.00 -7.50
CA HIS A 258 -11.93 0.10 -7.61
C HIS A 258 -11.69 -1.21 -6.85
N ASN A 259 -10.46 -1.73 -6.86
CA ASN A 259 -10.12 -2.95 -6.11
C ASN A 259 -9.97 -2.67 -4.61
N MET A 260 -9.31 -1.57 -4.23
CA MET A 260 -8.95 -1.28 -2.83
C MET A 260 -10.09 -0.66 -2.01
N CYS A 261 -11.05 0.02 -2.64
CA CYS A 261 -12.21 0.57 -1.93
C CYS A 261 -13.45 -0.32 -2.08
N ILE A 262 -14.46 -0.03 -1.27
CA ILE A 262 -15.75 -0.71 -1.31
C ILE A 262 -16.58 -0.06 -2.43
N ARG A 263 -17.00 -0.89 -3.37
CA ARG A 263 -17.76 -0.45 -4.55
C ARG A 263 -19.21 -0.17 -4.17
N PRO A 264 -19.73 1.03 -4.44
CA PRO A 264 -21.14 1.34 -4.25
C PRO A 264 -22.00 0.53 -5.23
N THR A 265 -23.24 0.23 -4.86
CA THR A 265 -24.26 -0.24 -5.81
C THR A 265 -24.71 0.88 -6.74
N ASP A 266 -25.39 0.55 -7.84
CA ASP A 266 -25.92 1.56 -8.77
C ASP A 266 -26.85 2.57 -8.06
N GLU A 267 -27.70 2.11 -7.14
CA GLU A 267 -28.58 2.96 -6.32
C GLU A 267 -27.77 3.87 -5.36
N GLU A 268 -26.70 3.35 -4.76
CA GLU A 268 -25.80 4.13 -3.91
C GLU A 268 -25.00 5.16 -4.72
N LEU A 269 -24.72 4.92 -6.00
CA LEU A 269 -24.10 5.89 -6.90
C LEU A 269 -25.07 7.01 -7.29
N GLU A 270 -26.31 6.69 -7.64
CA GLU A 270 -27.34 7.69 -7.94
C GLU A 270 -27.59 8.63 -6.76
N SER A 271 -27.48 8.11 -5.54
CA SER A 271 -27.68 8.84 -4.29
C SER A 271 -26.39 9.22 -3.55
N PHE A 272 -25.22 9.08 -4.19
CA PHE A 272 -23.91 9.23 -3.52
C PHE A 272 -23.72 10.61 -2.88
N GLY A 273 -24.23 11.64 -3.55
CA GLY A 273 -24.15 13.03 -3.11
C GLY A 273 -22.71 13.54 -3.02
N THR A 274 -22.43 14.36 -2.01
CA THR A 274 -21.10 14.94 -1.79
C THR A 274 -20.16 13.92 -1.12
N PRO A 275 -18.93 13.72 -1.62
CA PRO A 275 -17.93 12.89 -0.96
C PRO A 275 -17.48 13.50 0.37
N ASP A 276 -17.15 12.65 1.34
CA ASP A 276 -16.55 13.06 2.60
C ASP A 276 -15.06 13.39 2.45
N PHE A 277 -14.39 12.85 1.42
CA PHE A 277 -12.98 13.13 1.13
C PHE A 277 -12.67 12.97 -0.36
N THR A 278 -11.80 13.82 -0.91
CA THR A 278 -11.43 13.78 -2.34
C THR A 278 -9.91 13.65 -2.54
N ILE A 279 -9.49 12.77 -3.46
CA ILE A 279 -8.09 12.64 -3.89
C ILE A 279 -7.93 13.19 -5.31
N TYR A 280 -6.95 14.08 -5.49
CA TYR A 280 -6.46 14.51 -6.79
C TYR A 280 -5.12 13.82 -7.07
N ASN A 281 -5.17 12.70 -7.78
CA ASN A 281 -3.98 11.97 -8.21
C ASN A 281 -3.48 12.48 -9.55
N ALA A 282 -2.62 13.49 -9.48
CA ALA A 282 -1.84 14.05 -10.58
C ALA A 282 -0.40 13.51 -10.57
N GLY A 283 -0.19 12.28 -10.11
CA GLY A 283 1.12 11.70 -9.84
C GLY A 283 2.11 11.65 -11.00
N GLN A 284 1.62 11.71 -12.25
CA GLN A 284 2.43 11.84 -13.46
C GLN A 284 3.10 13.22 -13.60
N PHE A 285 2.56 14.25 -12.95
CA PHE A 285 3.06 15.61 -13.01
C PHE A 285 3.93 15.93 -11.79
N PRO A 286 5.15 16.45 -11.96
CA PRO A 286 6.04 16.71 -10.84
C PRO A 286 5.58 17.89 -9.99
N CYS A 287 5.82 17.78 -8.68
CA CYS A 287 5.76 18.92 -7.79
C CYS A 287 6.90 19.91 -8.09
N ASN A 288 6.64 21.19 -7.88
CA ASN A 288 7.67 22.21 -7.96
C ASN A 288 8.52 22.21 -6.68
N ARG A 289 9.77 21.74 -6.78
CA ARG A 289 10.73 21.69 -5.67
C ARG A 289 11.06 23.05 -5.02
N TYR A 290 10.73 24.14 -5.69
CA TYR A 290 10.96 25.51 -5.18
C TYR A 290 9.72 26.07 -4.45
N THR A 291 8.60 25.36 -4.46
CA THR A 291 7.45 25.66 -3.60
C THR A 291 7.84 25.42 -2.14
N HIS A 292 7.34 26.25 -1.22
CA HIS A 292 7.61 26.13 0.22
C HIS A 292 7.28 24.71 0.73
N TYR A 293 7.97 24.24 1.77
CA TYR A 293 7.89 22.87 2.31
C TYR A 293 8.30 21.71 1.37
N MET A 294 8.55 21.94 0.08
CA MET A 294 8.94 20.87 -0.87
C MET A 294 10.42 20.53 -0.79
N THR A 295 10.71 19.23 -0.77
CA THR A 295 12.06 18.70 -0.67
C THR A 295 12.49 17.90 -1.90
N SER A 296 11.55 17.61 -2.80
CA SER A 296 11.79 16.86 -4.02
C SER A 296 10.78 17.24 -5.11
N SER A 297 10.78 16.52 -6.23
CA SER A 297 9.72 16.64 -7.25
C SER A 297 8.47 15.83 -6.92
N THR A 298 8.40 15.20 -5.75
CA THR A 298 7.28 14.39 -5.27
C THR A 298 6.60 15.13 -4.10
N SER A 299 5.27 15.09 -4.03
CA SER A 299 4.49 15.58 -2.89
C SER A 299 3.25 14.73 -2.69
N VAL A 300 2.93 14.45 -1.43
CA VAL A 300 1.72 13.74 -1.01
C VAL A 300 1.07 14.55 0.12
N ASP A 301 0.18 15.46 -0.26
CA ASP A 301 -0.33 16.50 0.63
C ASP A 301 -1.73 16.15 1.12
N ILE A 302 -1.99 16.34 2.41
CA ILE A 302 -3.29 16.11 3.04
C ILE A 302 -3.76 17.40 3.73
N ASN A 303 -4.98 17.82 3.42
CA ASN A 303 -5.67 18.90 4.13
C ASN A 303 -6.96 18.36 4.75
N LEU A 304 -6.98 18.21 6.08
CA LEU A 304 -8.10 17.63 6.81
C LEU A 304 -9.31 18.56 6.88
N ALA A 305 -9.09 19.89 7.00
CA ALA A 305 -10.17 20.87 7.01
C ALA A 305 -10.91 20.93 5.66
N ARG A 306 -10.15 20.88 4.57
CA ARG A 306 -10.70 20.85 3.20
C ARG A 306 -11.20 19.47 2.78
N ARG A 307 -10.80 18.42 3.49
CA ARG A 307 -11.09 17.02 3.16
C ARG A 307 -10.54 16.63 1.79
N GLU A 308 -9.33 17.06 1.50
CA GLU A 308 -8.67 16.89 0.20
C GLU A 308 -7.27 16.29 0.37
N MET A 309 -6.85 15.48 -0.60
CA MET A 309 -5.49 14.99 -0.76
C MET A 309 -5.00 15.25 -2.18
N VAL A 310 -3.73 15.63 -2.32
CA VAL A 310 -3.08 15.93 -3.60
C VAL A 310 -1.83 15.09 -3.74
N ILE A 311 -1.69 14.40 -4.87
CA ILE A 311 -0.51 13.58 -5.20
C ILE A 311 0.15 14.13 -6.45
N LEU A 312 1.44 14.47 -6.36
CA LEU A 312 2.27 14.95 -7.45
C LEU A 312 3.61 14.20 -7.48
N GLY A 313 4.10 13.90 -8.67
CA GLY A 313 5.45 13.37 -8.91
C GLY A 313 5.74 11.98 -8.36
N THR A 314 4.71 11.20 -8.09
CA THR A 314 4.79 9.77 -7.80
C THR A 314 3.60 9.09 -8.44
N GLN A 315 3.83 8.00 -9.16
CA GLN A 315 2.73 7.20 -9.71
C GLN A 315 2.47 5.95 -8.88
N TYR A 316 3.13 5.74 -7.74
CA TYR A 316 2.88 4.56 -6.89
C TYR A 316 1.46 4.57 -6.31
N ALA A 317 0.66 3.54 -6.64
CA ALA A 317 -0.76 3.51 -6.28
C ALA A 317 -0.99 3.43 -4.77
N GLY A 318 -0.04 2.83 -4.03
CA GLY A 318 -0.10 2.73 -2.57
C GLY A 318 -0.18 4.08 -1.85
N GLU A 319 0.19 5.20 -2.49
CA GLU A 319 -0.01 6.54 -1.90
C GLU A 319 -1.50 6.86 -1.72
N MET A 320 -2.36 6.53 -2.67
CA MET A 320 -3.81 6.74 -2.54
C MET A 320 -4.40 5.90 -1.40
N LYS A 321 -4.05 4.61 -1.36
CA LYS A 321 -4.47 3.67 -0.30
C LYS A 321 -4.07 4.21 1.07
N LYS A 322 -2.77 4.44 1.28
CA LYS A 322 -2.24 4.82 2.60
C LYS A 322 -2.55 6.26 3.00
N GLY A 323 -2.79 7.13 2.03
CA GLY A 323 -3.33 8.48 2.29
C GLY A 323 -4.72 8.40 2.92
N LEU A 324 -5.63 7.62 2.35
CA LEU A 324 -6.96 7.36 2.92
C LEU A 324 -6.88 6.67 4.29
N PHE A 325 -5.97 5.72 4.45
CA PHE A 325 -5.76 5.09 5.75
C PHE A 325 -5.31 6.08 6.83
N GLY A 326 -4.42 7.03 6.48
CA GLY A 326 -4.07 8.15 7.35
C GLY A 326 -5.29 8.99 7.73
N VAL A 327 -6.17 9.29 6.78
CA VAL A 327 -7.45 9.97 7.05
C VAL A 327 -8.32 9.16 8.01
N MET A 328 -8.41 7.84 7.86
CA MET A 328 -9.14 6.97 8.79
C MET A 328 -8.53 6.97 10.20
N HIS A 329 -7.20 6.99 10.31
CA HIS A 329 -6.48 7.16 11.56
C HIS A 329 -6.74 8.51 12.26
N TYR A 330 -7.31 9.49 11.56
CA TYR A 330 -7.76 10.76 12.14
C TYR A 330 -9.26 10.76 12.43
N LEU A 331 -10.10 10.38 11.46
CA LEU A 331 -11.56 10.47 11.57
C LEU A 331 -12.13 9.46 12.57
N MET A 332 -11.63 8.23 12.59
CA MET A 332 -12.20 7.16 13.41
C MET A 332 -11.98 7.39 14.90
N PRO A 333 -10.77 7.76 15.38
CA PRO A 333 -10.58 8.05 16.80
C PRO A 333 -11.42 9.21 17.32
N ARG A 334 -11.70 10.22 16.47
CA ARG A 334 -12.60 11.33 16.83
C ARG A 334 -14.05 10.88 17.04
N ARG A 335 -14.43 9.73 16.47
CA ARG A 335 -15.72 9.07 16.68
C ARG A 335 -15.67 7.98 17.77
N GLY A 336 -14.57 7.87 18.51
CA GLY A 336 -14.38 6.79 19.51
C GLY A 336 -14.13 5.40 18.90
N ILE A 337 -13.76 5.35 17.62
CA ILE A 337 -13.51 4.11 16.88
C ILE A 337 -12.00 3.94 16.70
N LEU A 338 -11.49 2.78 17.06
CA LEU A 338 -10.05 2.49 16.97
C LEU A 338 -9.69 2.04 15.55
N SER A 339 -8.91 2.84 14.82
CA SER A 339 -8.33 2.46 13.52
C SER A 339 -7.00 1.73 13.71
N LEU A 340 -6.78 0.64 12.99
CA LEU A 340 -5.72 -0.34 13.22
C LEU A 340 -5.05 -0.75 11.91
N HIS A 341 -3.72 -0.90 11.95
CA HIS A 341 -2.94 -1.54 10.90
C HIS A 341 -2.73 -3.01 11.26
N SER A 342 -3.62 -3.88 10.79
CA SER A 342 -3.71 -5.27 11.20
C SER A 342 -4.23 -6.18 10.09
N GLY A 343 -3.87 -7.45 10.11
CA GLY A 343 -4.67 -8.49 9.48
C GLY A 343 -5.81 -8.87 10.42
N CYS A 344 -6.94 -9.31 9.89
CA CYS A 344 -8.08 -9.75 10.70
C CYS A 344 -8.77 -10.94 10.07
N ASN A 345 -9.06 -11.96 10.89
CA ASN A 345 -9.85 -13.12 10.48
C ASN A 345 -10.79 -13.58 11.59
N MET A 346 -11.73 -14.44 11.21
CA MET A 346 -12.79 -14.95 12.07
C MET A 346 -12.88 -16.47 11.96
N GLY A 347 -12.84 -17.17 13.07
CA GLY A 347 -13.07 -18.61 13.11
C GLY A 347 -14.53 -18.96 12.82
N LYS A 348 -14.80 -20.25 12.60
CA LYS A 348 -16.15 -20.75 12.26
C LYS A 348 -17.20 -20.47 13.34
N HIS A 349 -16.77 -20.27 14.58
CA HIS A 349 -17.63 -19.95 15.73
C HIS A 349 -17.72 -18.46 16.03
N GLY A 350 -17.18 -17.60 15.16
CA GLY A 350 -17.23 -16.14 15.30
C GLY A 350 -16.11 -15.55 16.16
N ASP A 351 -15.12 -16.34 16.58
CA ASP A 351 -13.96 -15.84 17.31
C ASP A 351 -13.08 -15.01 16.37
N VAL A 352 -12.92 -13.71 16.66
CA VAL A 352 -12.13 -12.80 15.83
C VAL A 352 -10.71 -12.65 16.39
N ALA A 353 -9.73 -12.58 15.49
CA ALA A 353 -8.34 -12.29 15.83
C ALA A 353 -7.79 -11.12 15.00
N LEU A 354 -7.01 -10.26 15.66
CA LEU A 354 -6.26 -9.18 15.04
C LEU A 354 -4.77 -9.54 15.04
N PHE A 355 -4.11 -9.36 13.90
CA PHE A 355 -2.69 -9.64 13.69
C PHE A 355 -1.96 -8.34 13.36
N PHE A 356 -1.18 -7.82 14.30
CA PHE A 356 -0.35 -6.64 14.11
C PHE A 356 1.05 -7.07 13.68
N GLY A 357 1.62 -6.40 12.69
CA GLY A 357 2.95 -6.72 12.23
C GLY A 357 3.36 -5.91 11.01
N LEU A 358 4.65 -5.59 10.94
CA LEU A 358 5.22 -4.93 9.76
C LEU A 358 5.34 -5.89 8.57
N SER A 359 5.68 -5.36 7.40
CA SER A 359 5.94 -6.16 6.21
C SER A 359 6.96 -7.27 6.51
N GLY A 360 6.72 -8.49 6.02
CA GLY A 360 7.59 -9.66 6.24
C GLY A 360 7.47 -10.37 7.60
N THR A 361 6.67 -9.86 8.54
CA THR A 361 6.46 -10.49 9.87
C THR A 361 5.49 -11.66 9.87
N GLY A 362 4.84 -11.95 8.74
CA GLY A 362 3.87 -13.05 8.60
C GLY A 362 2.41 -12.64 8.76
N LYS A 363 2.09 -11.33 8.86
CA LYS A 363 0.72 -10.81 9.01
C LYS A 363 -0.27 -11.40 7.99
N THR A 364 0.02 -11.23 6.70
CA THR A 364 -0.83 -11.74 5.61
C THR A 364 -0.90 -13.27 5.65
N THR A 365 0.24 -13.95 5.77
CA THR A 365 0.31 -15.41 5.82
C THR A 365 -0.49 -16.03 6.97
N LEU A 366 -0.55 -15.37 8.13
CA LEU A 366 -1.27 -15.84 9.31
C LEU A 366 -2.74 -15.39 9.33
N SER A 367 -3.08 -14.27 8.69
CA SER A 367 -4.47 -13.83 8.56
C SER A 367 -5.24 -14.64 7.50
N THR A 368 -4.56 -15.07 6.42
CA THR A 368 -5.12 -15.92 5.35
C THR A 368 -5.04 -17.40 5.69
N ASP A 369 -5.56 -17.79 6.85
CA ASP A 369 -5.70 -19.19 7.22
C ASP A 369 -6.92 -19.82 6.53
N HIS A 370 -6.72 -20.91 5.80
CA HIS A 370 -7.76 -21.70 5.15
C HIS A 370 -8.91 -22.14 6.08
N ASN A 371 -8.66 -22.27 7.40
CA ASN A 371 -9.68 -22.68 8.37
C ASN A 371 -10.52 -21.53 8.92
N ARG A 372 -10.17 -20.28 8.58
CA ARG A 372 -10.77 -19.06 9.10
C ARG A 372 -11.24 -18.18 7.94
N LEU A 373 -12.22 -17.32 8.20
CA LEU A 373 -12.72 -16.37 7.23
C LEU A 373 -11.91 -15.08 7.31
N LEU A 374 -11.36 -14.62 6.18
CA LEU A 374 -10.61 -13.37 6.11
C LEU A 374 -11.57 -12.18 6.20
N ILE A 375 -11.39 -11.29 7.17
CA ILE A 375 -12.11 -10.01 7.24
C ILE A 375 -11.35 -8.95 6.41
N GLY A 376 -10.03 -8.91 6.55
CA GLY A 376 -9.15 -8.08 5.72
C GLY A 376 -7.68 -8.32 6.07
N ASP A 377 -6.76 -7.94 5.20
CA ASP A 377 -5.34 -8.25 5.35
C ASP A 377 -4.51 -7.14 5.99
N ASP A 378 -5.00 -5.89 6.02
CA ASP A 378 -4.14 -4.73 6.31
C ASP A 378 -4.75 -3.61 7.18
N GLU A 379 -6.02 -3.22 6.97
CA GLU A 379 -6.59 -2.01 7.61
C GLU A 379 -7.99 -2.24 8.22
N HIS A 380 -8.15 -2.03 9.53
CA HIS A 380 -9.41 -2.31 10.25
C HIS A 380 -9.83 -1.19 11.20
N CYS A 381 -11.13 -1.16 11.51
CA CYS A 381 -11.70 -0.37 12.59
C CYS A 381 -12.28 -1.30 13.67
N TRP A 382 -12.13 -0.93 14.94
CA TRP A 382 -12.81 -1.56 16.07
C TRP A 382 -13.74 -0.55 16.75
N SER A 383 -15.03 -0.66 16.43
CA SER A 383 -16.11 0.18 16.98
C SER A 383 -16.72 -0.45 18.24
N ASP A 384 -17.86 0.04 18.69
CA ASP A 384 -18.64 -0.62 19.75
C ASP A 384 -19.53 -1.77 19.23
N ASN A 385 -19.61 -1.95 17.91
CA ASN A 385 -20.39 -3.03 17.29
C ASN A 385 -19.53 -4.23 16.86
N GLY A 386 -18.20 -4.08 16.82
CA GLY A 386 -17.30 -5.13 16.36
C GLY A 386 -16.09 -4.60 15.60
N VAL A 387 -15.54 -5.45 14.74
CA VAL A 387 -14.47 -5.10 13.81
C VAL A 387 -15.04 -4.96 12.39
N SER A 388 -14.50 -4.02 11.62
CA SER A 388 -14.80 -3.86 10.20
C SER A 388 -13.52 -3.62 9.41
N ASN A 389 -13.45 -4.17 8.20
CA ASN A 389 -12.40 -3.83 7.24
C ASN A 389 -12.63 -2.41 6.72
N ILE A 390 -11.54 -1.65 6.51
CA ILE A 390 -11.59 -0.34 5.87
C ILE A 390 -11.67 -0.49 4.34
N GLU A 391 -11.08 -1.54 3.81
CA GLU A 391 -10.81 -1.75 2.38
C GLU A 391 -11.82 -2.68 1.70
N GLY A 392 -11.94 -2.60 0.37
CA GLY A 392 -12.71 -3.53 -0.47
C GLY A 392 -11.87 -4.58 -1.22
N GLY A 393 -10.57 -4.68 -0.89
CA GLY A 393 -9.62 -5.58 -1.54
C GLY A 393 -8.32 -5.73 -0.78
N CYS A 394 -7.36 -6.41 -1.41
CA CYS A 394 -6.04 -6.67 -0.86
C CYS A 394 -4.95 -6.14 -1.80
N TYR A 395 -3.82 -5.72 -1.23
CA TYR A 395 -2.65 -5.22 -1.96
C TYR A 395 -1.40 -6.02 -1.61
N ALA A 396 -1.39 -7.29 -2.03
CA ALA A 396 -0.40 -8.28 -1.64
C ALA A 396 0.96 -8.05 -2.31
N LYS A 397 2.03 -8.45 -1.63
CA LYS A 397 3.39 -8.49 -2.19
C LYS A 397 3.51 -9.74 -3.07
N CYS A 398 4.18 -9.61 -4.22
CA CYS A 398 4.29 -10.69 -5.19
C CYS A 398 5.70 -11.27 -5.35
N ILE A 399 6.72 -10.68 -4.71
CA ILE A 399 8.08 -11.23 -4.78
C ILE A 399 8.11 -12.62 -4.16
N ASP A 400 8.72 -13.57 -4.86
CA ASP A 400 8.81 -14.99 -4.51
C ASP A 400 7.44 -15.69 -4.34
N LEU A 401 6.37 -15.12 -4.88
CA LEU A 401 5.04 -15.72 -4.85
C LEU A 401 5.06 -17.05 -5.60
N SER A 402 4.47 -18.07 -4.98
CA SER A 402 4.32 -19.41 -5.58
C SER A 402 2.98 -20.00 -5.18
N GLN A 403 2.35 -20.73 -6.11
CA GLN A 403 1.06 -21.36 -5.88
C GLN A 403 1.08 -22.35 -4.71
N GLU A 404 2.20 -23.06 -4.49
CA GLU A 404 2.35 -24.02 -3.39
C GLU A 404 2.28 -23.35 -2.02
N LYS A 405 2.94 -22.19 -1.86
CA LYS A 405 3.03 -21.50 -0.56
C LYS A 405 1.80 -20.64 -0.27
N GLU A 406 1.28 -19.97 -1.29
CA GLU A 406 0.22 -18.95 -1.16
C GLU A 406 -0.84 -19.12 -2.27
N PRO A 407 -1.59 -20.23 -2.28
CA PRO A 407 -2.52 -20.56 -3.36
C PRO A 407 -3.66 -19.53 -3.52
N ASP A 408 -4.16 -18.97 -2.43
CA ASP A 408 -5.27 -18.00 -2.49
C ASP A 408 -4.85 -16.69 -3.15
N ILE A 409 -3.67 -16.16 -2.82
CA ILE A 409 -3.11 -14.97 -3.45
C ILE A 409 -2.80 -15.26 -4.92
N TRP A 410 -2.19 -16.41 -5.22
CA TRP A 410 -1.90 -16.84 -6.58
C TRP A 410 -3.17 -16.89 -7.45
N ASN A 411 -4.22 -17.54 -6.96
CA ASN A 411 -5.50 -17.70 -7.69
C ASN A 411 -6.30 -16.39 -7.78
N ALA A 412 -6.04 -15.42 -6.90
CA ALA A 412 -6.60 -14.08 -7.01
C ALA A 412 -5.96 -13.25 -8.14
N ILE A 413 -4.82 -13.66 -8.69
CA ILE A 413 -4.21 -12.95 -9.82
C ILE A 413 -4.85 -13.44 -11.13
N LYS A 414 -5.84 -12.69 -11.59
CA LYS A 414 -6.61 -12.95 -12.82
C LYS A 414 -7.14 -11.64 -13.41
N PHE A 415 -7.97 -11.70 -14.46
CA PHE A 415 -8.69 -10.53 -14.96
C PHE A 415 -9.33 -9.73 -13.82
N GLY A 416 -9.17 -8.40 -13.83
CA GLY A 416 -9.56 -7.48 -12.77
C GLY A 416 -8.42 -7.11 -11.81
N THR A 417 -7.39 -7.96 -11.68
CA THR A 417 -6.22 -7.69 -10.84
C THR A 417 -5.26 -6.70 -11.50
N VAL A 418 -4.65 -5.82 -10.70
CA VAL A 418 -3.53 -4.97 -11.11
C VAL A 418 -2.24 -5.57 -10.58
N LEU A 419 -1.29 -5.87 -11.45
CA LEU A 419 0.08 -6.21 -11.10
C LEU A 419 0.97 -4.98 -11.28
N GLU A 420 1.56 -4.50 -10.19
CA GLU A 420 2.40 -3.30 -10.19
C GLU A 420 3.88 -3.70 -10.08
N ASN A 421 4.68 -3.21 -11.03
CA ASN A 421 6.13 -3.37 -11.09
C ASN A 421 6.65 -4.81 -11.26
N VAL A 422 5.79 -5.77 -11.61
CA VAL A 422 6.20 -7.15 -11.93
C VAL A 422 6.92 -7.23 -13.28
N VAL A 423 7.82 -8.20 -13.40
CA VAL A 423 8.47 -8.56 -14.67
C VAL A 423 7.79 -9.79 -15.25
N PHE A 424 7.63 -9.84 -16.56
CA PHE A 424 7.02 -10.98 -17.25
C PHE A 424 7.74 -11.26 -18.58
N ASP A 425 7.59 -12.48 -19.11
CA ASP A 425 8.11 -12.85 -20.42
C ASP A 425 7.30 -12.18 -21.55
N GLU A 426 7.98 -11.53 -22.49
CA GLU A 426 7.33 -10.69 -23.49
C GLU A 426 6.38 -11.46 -24.42
N HIS A 427 6.64 -12.74 -24.68
CA HIS A 427 5.86 -13.54 -25.62
C HIS A 427 4.75 -14.33 -24.92
N THR A 428 5.10 -15.14 -23.93
CA THR A 428 4.19 -15.99 -23.16
C THR A 428 3.31 -15.21 -22.19
N ARG A 429 3.76 -14.01 -21.79
CA ARG A 429 3.12 -13.16 -20.78
C ARG A 429 3.08 -13.76 -19.38
N GLU A 430 3.84 -14.82 -19.14
CA GLU A 430 4.01 -15.41 -17.81
C GLU A 430 4.83 -14.49 -16.91
N VAL A 431 4.34 -14.27 -15.69
CA VAL A 431 4.97 -13.41 -14.69
C VAL A 431 6.11 -14.16 -14.01
N ASP A 432 7.27 -13.50 -13.93
CA ASP A 432 8.42 -13.99 -13.17
C ASP A 432 8.42 -13.35 -11.77
N TYR A 433 7.80 -14.05 -10.82
CA TYR A 433 7.67 -13.57 -9.45
C TYR A 433 8.98 -13.56 -8.65
N VAL A 434 10.06 -14.18 -9.14
CA VAL A 434 11.38 -14.11 -8.47
C VAL A 434 12.22 -12.94 -8.98
N ASP A 435 11.83 -12.31 -10.09
CA ASP A 435 12.58 -11.20 -10.65
C ASP A 435 12.31 -9.89 -9.90
N LYS A 436 13.41 -9.28 -9.44
CA LYS A 436 13.45 -8.03 -8.69
C LYS A 436 14.20 -6.91 -9.40
N SER A 437 14.46 -7.04 -10.70
CA SER A 437 15.21 -6.07 -11.51
C SER A 437 14.56 -4.69 -11.54
N VAL A 438 13.22 -4.64 -11.44
CA VAL A 438 12.48 -3.39 -11.24
C VAL A 438 12.47 -3.02 -9.76
N THR A 439 11.99 -3.90 -8.88
CA THR A 439 11.90 -3.65 -7.44
C THR A 439 11.65 -4.96 -6.68
N GLU A 440 12.02 -5.01 -5.40
CA GLU A 440 11.57 -6.07 -4.49
C GLU A 440 10.12 -5.84 -3.99
N ASN A 441 9.57 -4.64 -4.19
CA ASN A 441 8.19 -4.29 -3.81
C ASN A 441 7.22 -4.49 -4.98
N THR A 442 7.27 -5.65 -5.63
CA THR A 442 6.25 -6.04 -6.62
C THR A 442 4.94 -6.34 -5.92
N ARG A 443 3.81 -5.97 -6.54
CA ARG A 443 2.50 -6.01 -5.88
C ARG A 443 1.37 -6.51 -6.78
N ALA A 444 0.34 -7.08 -6.17
CA ALA A 444 -0.95 -7.41 -6.78
C ALA A 444 -2.08 -6.73 -5.99
N ALA A 445 -2.90 -5.94 -6.68
CA ALA A 445 -4.13 -5.36 -6.11
C ALA A 445 -5.35 -6.06 -6.72
N TYR A 446 -6.15 -6.70 -5.88
CA TYR A 446 -7.34 -7.44 -6.29
C TYR A 446 -8.49 -7.24 -5.30
N PRO A 447 -9.75 -7.31 -5.77
CA PRO A 447 -10.92 -7.16 -4.90
C PRO A 447 -11.03 -8.33 -3.92
N ILE A 448 -11.61 -8.08 -2.74
CA ILE A 448 -11.63 -9.05 -1.63
C ILE A 448 -12.39 -10.34 -2.00
N GLU A 449 -13.36 -10.24 -2.91
CA GLU A 449 -14.15 -11.33 -3.48
C GLU A 449 -13.31 -12.37 -4.23
N TYR A 450 -12.05 -12.06 -4.55
CA TYR A 450 -11.16 -13.03 -5.19
C TYR A 450 -10.56 -14.02 -4.20
N ILE A 451 -10.65 -13.74 -2.90
CA ILE A 451 -10.26 -14.65 -1.83
C ILE A 451 -11.47 -15.53 -1.46
N PRO A 452 -11.42 -16.86 -1.70
CA PRO A 452 -12.61 -17.72 -1.54
C PRO A 452 -13.18 -17.77 -0.12
N ASN A 453 -12.34 -17.66 0.90
CA ASN A 453 -12.73 -17.65 2.32
C ASN A 453 -12.88 -16.22 2.88
N ALA A 454 -13.04 -15.19 2.04
CA ALA A 454 -13.35 -13.86 2.54
C ALA A 454 -14.72 -13.81 3.22
N LYS A 455 -14.80 -13.09 4.34
CA LYS A 455 -16.04 -12.78 5.03
C LYS A 455 -16.70 -11.59 4.33
N ILE A 456 -17.85 -11.79 3.70
CA ILE A 456 -18.66 -10.72 3.09
C ILE A 456 -20.00 -10.63 3.82
N PRO A 457 -20.49 -9.42 4.22
CA PRO A 457 -19.71 -8.18 4.35
C PRO A 457 -18.53 -8.36 5.30
N CYS A 458 -17.45 -7.57 5.10
CA CYS A 458 -16.18 -7.65 5.85
C CYS A 458 -16.29 -7.03 7.26
N VAL A 459 -17.24 -7.52 8.04
CA VAL A 459 -17.51 -7.17 9.42
C VAL A 459 -17.52 -8.43 10.29
N GLY A 460 -17.08 -8.31 11.53
CA GLY A 460 -17.06 -9.38 12.51
C GLY A 460 -17.35 -8.86 13.93
N PRO A 461 -17.65 -9.76 14.87
CA PRO A 461 -17.84 -9.38 16.28
C PRO A 461 -16.52 -8.91 16.92
N HIS A 462 -16.56 -8.63 18.23
CA HIS A 462 -15.37 -8.17 18.94
C HIS A 462 -14.23 -9.21 18.92
N PRO A 463 -12.97 -8.77 18.66
CA PRO A 463 -11.78 -9.60 18.80
C PRO A 463 -11.69 -10.30 20.14
N LYS A 464 -11.32 -11.59 20.12
CA LYS A 464 -10.91 -12.36 21.32
C LYS A 464 -9.40 -12.36 21.50
N ASN A 465 -8.65 -12.23 20.41
CA ASN A 465 -7.20 -12.28 20.40
C ASN A 465 -6.62 -11.06 19.68
N VAL A 466 -5.65 -10.40 20.32
CA VAL A 466 -4.81 -9.34 19.77
C VAL A 466 -3.38 -9.88 19.71
N ILE A 467 -2.89 -10.16 18.51
CA ILE A 467 -1.62 -10.85 18.29
C ILE A 467 -0.62 -9.86 17.70
N LEU A 468 0.45 -9.59 18.44
CA LEU A 468 1.56 -8.74 18.02
C LEU A 468 2.68 -9.61 17.45
N LEU A 469 2.93 -9.53 16.15
CA LEU A 469 3.95 -10.29 15.45
C LEU A 469 5.28 -9.53 15.47
N ALA A 470 6.34 -10.18 15.94
CA ALA A 470 7.69 -9.64 15.91
C ALA A 470 8.61 -10.59 15.14
N CYS A 471 9.30 -10.09 14.11
CA CYS A 471 10.35 -10.86 13.44
C CYS A 471 11.68 -10.61 14.16
N ASP A 472 11.92 -11.28 15.30
CA ASP A 472 13.12 -11.05 16.10
C ASP A 472 14.36 -11.73 15.51
N ALA A 473 15.18 -10.97 14.77
CA ALA A 473 16.45 -11.46 14.23
C ALA A 473 17.59 -11.51 15.27
N PHE A 474 17.37 -11.01 16.49
CA PHE A 474 18.31 -11.19 17.60
C PHE A 474 18.16 -12.56 18.26
N GLY A 475 17.02 -13.24 18.07
CA GLY A 475 16.79 -14.61 18.53
C GLY A 475 16.62 -14.75 20.04
N VAL A 476 16.13 -13.71 20.70
CA VAL A 476 16.00 -13.64 22.17
C VAL A 476 14.57 -13.57 22.66
N LEU A 477 13.60 -13.22 21.80
CA LEU A 477 12.19 -13.24 22.16
C LEU A 477 11.61 -14.67 22.12
N PRO A 478 10.74 -15.03 23.08
CA PRO A 478 10.02 -16.30 23.09
C PRO A 478 9.17 -16.49 21.82
N PRO A 479 8.93 -17.73 21.36
CA PRO A 479 8.00 -18.00 20.25
C PRO A 479 6.60 -17.43 20.49
N VAL A 480 6.13 -17.47 21.74
CA VAL A 480 4.86 -16.87 22.16
C VAL A 480 4.94 -16.39 23.60
N SER A 481 4.28 -15.28 23.89
CA SER A 481 4.09 -14.78 25.25
C SER A 481 2.68 -14.24 25.42
N LYS A 482 2.07 -14.53 26.57
CA LYS A 482 0.82 -13.90 27.00
C LYS A 482 1.15 -12.53 27.59
N LEU A 483 0.43 -11.50 27.16
CA LEU A 483 0.66 -10.12 27.61
C LEU A 483 -0.47 -9.68 28.53
N ASN A 484 -0.12 -8.96 29.59
CA ASN A 484 -1.10 -8.13 30.30
C ASN A 484 -1.40 -6.84 29.50
N LEU A 485 -2.35 -6.03 29.97
CA LEU A 485 -2.75 -4.80 29.26
C LEU A 485 -1.60 -3.80 29.11
N ALA A 486 -0.83 -3.55 30.17
CA ALA A 486 0.30 -2.62 30.15
C ALA A 486 1.42 -3.09 29.20
N GLN A 487 1.75 -4.38 29.20
CA GLN A 487 2.69 -4.98 28.25
C GLN A 487 2.16 -4.92 26.81
N THR A 488 0.86 -5.14 26.61
CA THR A 488 0.23 -5.01 25.28
C THR A 488 0.40 -3.59 24.76
N MET A 489 0.11 -2.58 25.57
CA MET A 489 0.33 -1.17 25.22
C MET A 489 1.80 -0.87 24.95
N TYR A 490 2.72 -1.34 25.79
CA TYR A 490 4.16 -1.11 25.63
C TYR A 490 4.69 -1.69 24.30
N HIS A 491 4.36 -2.95 24.02
CA HIS A 491 4.79 -3.62 22.79
C HIS A 491 4.06 -3.08 21.55
N PHE A 492 2.81 -2.64 21.68
CA PHE A 492 2.05 -1.98 20.61
C PHE A 492 2.64 -0.61 20.24
N ILE A 493 2.95 0.24 21.23
CA ILE A 493 3.63 1.52 21.00
C ILE A 493 5.05 1.30 20.48
N SER A 494 5.74 0.26 20.93
CA SER A 494 7.08 -0.04 20.41
C SER A 494 7.04 -0.50 18.96
N GLY A 495 6.09 -1.38 18.62
CA GLY A 495 5.94 -1.97 17.28
C GLY A 495 7.24 -2.56 16.75
N TYR A 496 7.86 -3.42 17.57
CA TYR A 496 9.19 -3.97 17.31
C TYR A 496 9.17 -5.05 16.21
N THR A 497 10.14 -4.95 15.30
CA THR A 497 10.58 -6.01 14.39
C THR A 497 12.11 -5.90 14.21
N ALA A 498 12.71 -6.81 13.46
CA ALA A 498 14.09 -6.65 13.00
C ALA A 498 14.21 -6.78 11.48
N LEU A 499 15.07 -5.93 10.91
CA LEU A 499 15.57 -6.08 9.55
C LEU A 499 16.68 -7.12 9.53
N VAL A 500 16.66 -7.95 8.50
CA VAL A 500 17.57 -9.09 8.36
C VAL A 500 18.75 -8.69 7.47
N ALA A 501 19.95 -9.20 7.77
CA ALA A 501 21.11 -8.90 6.94
C ALA A 501 20.97 -9.52 5.54
N GLY A 502 21.21 -8.71 4.51
CA GLY A 502 21.09 -9.11 3.10
C GLY A 502 19.70 -8.98 2.47
N THR A 503 18.67 -8.56 3.23
CA THR A 503 17.35 -8.26 2.66
C THR A 503 17.18 -6.80 2.24
N GLU A 504 18.11 -5.92 2.63
CA GLU A 504 18.14 -4.52 2.20
C GLU A 504 19.59 -4.07 1.93
N ASP A 505 19.75 -3.16 0.96
CA ASP A 505 21.04 -2.61 0.55
C ASP A 505 21.77 -1.95 1.73
N GLY A 506 22.90 -2.55 2.13
CA GLY A 506 23.79 -2.00 3.16
C GLY A 506 23.59 -2.58 4.57
N ILE A 507 22.62 -3.47 4.79
CA ILE A 507 22.43 -4.14 6.09
C ILE A 507 23.30 -5.41 6.15
N LYS A 508 24.38 -5.36 6.94
CA LYS A 508 25.31 -6.48 7.15
C LYS A 508 25.06 -7.28 8.44
N GLU A 509 24.34 -6.70 9.40
CA GLU A 509 23.96 -7.33 10.67
C GLU A 509 22.50 -7.01 10.98
N PRO A 510 21.79 -7.84 11.77
CA PRO A 510 20.42 -7.54 12.20
C PRO A 510 20.27 -6.15 12.82
N GLN A 511 19.25 -5.41 12.39
CA GLN A 511 18.93 -4.10 12.94
C GLN A 511 17.52 -4.10 13.51
N ALA A 512 17.39 -3.68 14.77
CA ALA A 512 16.08 -3.47 15.38
C ALA A 512 15.37 -2.31 14.67
N THR A 513 14.10 -2.52 14.35
CA THR A 513 13.21 -1.52 13.77
C THR A 513 11.99 -1.38 14.66
N PHE A 514 11.63 -0.14 14.96
CA PHE A 514 10.48 0.20 15.77
C PHE A 514 9.54 1.06 14.93
N SER A 515 8.30 0.62 14.84
CA SER A 515 7.24 1.34 14.12
C SER A 515 6.02 1.40 15.02
N ALA A 516 5.86 2.53 15.71
CA ALA A 516 4.77 2.73 16.64
C ALA A 516 3.41 2.27 16.11
N CYS A 517 2.66 1.54 16.94
CA CYS A 517 1.37 0.93 16.61
C CYS A 517 1.43 -0.05 15.42
N PHE A 518 2.63 -0.58 15.10
CA PHE A 518 2.93 -1.35 13.89
C PHE A 518 2.57 -0.63 12.58
N GLY A 519 2.46 0.70 12.61
CA GLY A 519 1.93 1.51 11.50
C GLY A 519 2.38 2.97 11.56
N ALA A 520 3.59 3.24 12.05
CA ALA A 520 4.07 4.58 12.35
C ALA A 520 3.98 5.56 11.17
N ALA A 521 4.06 5.07 9.93
CA ALA A 521 3.98 5.90 8.73
C ALA A 521 2.58 6.52 8.50
N PHE A 522 1.54 5.96 9.12
CA PHE A 522 0.15 6.26 8.80
C PHE A 522 -0.61 6.94 9.95
N ILE A 523 -0.14 6.77 11.19
CA ILE A 523 -0.80 7.35 12.35
C ILE A 523 -0.78 8.88 12.33
N MET A 524 -1.91 9.48 12.70
CA MET A 524 -2.09 10.93 12.70
C MET A 524 -2.01 11.51 14.12
N LEU A 525 -2.44 10.73 15.12
CA LEU A 525 -2.42 11.09 16.54
C LEU A 525 -1.19 10.49 17.24
N HIS A 526 -0.96 10.86 18.50
CA HIS A 526 0.15 10.31 19.27
C HIS A 526 -0.06 8.79 19.53
N PRO A 527 0.97 7.93 19.43
CA PRO A 527 0.84 6.48 19.63
C PRO A 527 0.10 6.05 20.91
N THR A 528 0.36 6.75 22.03
CA THR A 528 -0.29 6.46 23.31
C THR A 528 -1.82 6.57 23.22
N LYS A 529 -2.37 7.44 22.36
CA LYS A 529 -3.82 7.56 22.17
C LYS A 529 -4.41 6.27 21.60
N TYR A 530 -3.77 5.70 20.58
CA TYR A 530 -4.21 4.42 19.99
C TYR A 530 -4.03 3.27 20.98
N ALA A 531 -2.93 3.26 21.74
CA ALA A 531 -2.68 2.23 22.76
C ALA A 531 -3.72 2.25 23.90
N ALA A 532 -4.09 3.44 24.38
CA ALA A 532 -5.13 3.61 25.39
C ALA A 532 -6.49 3.10 24.88
N MET A 533 -6.86 3.47 23.65
CA MET A 533 -8.09 2.98 23.02
C MET A 533 -8.08 1.46 22.83
N LEU A 534 -6.93 0.88 22.46
CA LEU A 534 -6.76 -0.57 22.35
C LEU A 534 -6.99 -1.25 23.70
N ALA A 535 -6.36 -0.76 24.76
CA ALA A 535 -6.51 -1.31 26.11
C ALA A 535 -7.96 -1.21 26.61
N GLU A 536 -8.63 -0.07 26.39
CA GLU A 536 -10.03 0.13 26.75
C GLU A 536 -10.94 -0.89 26.04
N LYS A 537 -10.77 -1.07 24.72
CA LYS A 537 -11.55 -2.05 23.94
C LYS A 537 -11.26 -3.48 24.39
N MET A 538 -10.00 -3.83 24.64
CA MET A 538 -9.61 -5.15 25.13
C MET A 538 -10.23 -5.44 26.50
N GLN A 539 -10.20 -4.48 27.43
CA GLN A 539 -10.80 -4.62 28.76
C GLN A 539 -12.32 -4.74 28.69
N LYS A 540 -12.98 -3.91 27.88
CA LYS A 540 -14.44 -3.90 27.71
C LYS A 540 -14.98 -5.21 27.13
N TYR A 541 -14.28 -5.78 26.14
CA TYR A 541 -14.77 -6.94 25.38
C TYR A 541 -14.05 -8.27 25.69
N GLY A 542 -13.09 -8.25 26.63
CA GLY A 542 -12.39 -9.44 27.11
C GLY A 542 -11.40 -10.04 26.11
N ALA A 543 -10.69 -9.21 25.35
CA ALA A 543 -9.67 -9.66 24.42
C ALA A 543 -8.32 -9.88 25.12
N THR A 544 -7.57 -10.90 24.69
CA THR A 544 -6.24 -11.23 25.24
C THR A 544 -5.14 -10.79 24.28
N GLY A 545 -4.08 -10.18 24.83
CA GLY A 545 -2.88 -9.78 24.10
C GLY A 545 -1.83 -10.88 24.04
N TRP A 546 -1.21 -11.06 22.88
CA TRP A 546 -0.16 -12.05 22.63
C TRP A 546 1.01 -11.41 21.89
N LEU A 547 2.23 -11.76 22.26
CA LEU A 547 3.43 -11.47 21.47
C LEU A 547 3.91 -12.76 20.83
N VAL A 548 4.03 -12.81 19.51
CA VAL A 548 4.45 -14.01 18.77
C VAL A 548 5.71 -13.68 17.97
N ASN A 549 6.79 -14.41 18.25
CA ASN A 549 8.04 -14.27 17.50
C ASN A 549 7.97 -15.14 16.23
N THR A 550 8.03 -14.49 15.07
CA THR A 550 8.10 -15.14 13.74
C THR A 550 9.50 -15.03 13.11
N GLY A 551 10.46 -14.55 13.89
CA GLY A 551 11.87 -14.40 13.55
C GLY A 551 12.69 -15.62 13.93
N TRP A 552 13.79 -15.40 14.64
CA TRP A 552 14.83 -16.41 14.92
C TRP A 552 14.76 -16.95 16.35
N SER A 553 15.35 -18.13 16.53
CA SER A 553 15.65 -18.75 17.82
C SER A 553 16.95 -19.56 17.72
N GLY A 554 17.54 -19.93 18.87
CA GLY A 554 18.81 -20.65 18.95
C GLY A 554 20.06 -19.82 18.63
N GLY A 555 19.93 -18.51 18.50
CA GLY A 555 21.02 -17.59 18.13
C GLY A 555 20.51 -16.39 17.34
N ARG A 556 21.35 -15.38 17.18
CA ARG A 556 21.10 -14.27 16.23
C ARG A 556 21.07 -14.80 14.80
N TYR A 557 20.51 -14.02 13.87
CA TYR A 557 20.66 -14.28 12.44
C TYR A 557 22.12 -14.61 12.07
N GLY A 558 22.30 -15.62 11.23
CA GLY A 558 23.61 -16.17 10.84
C GLY A 558 24.09 -17.34 11.71
N VAL A 559 23.60 -17.46 12.95
CA VAL A 559 23.89 -18.60 13.84
C VAL A 559 22.60 -19.37 14.17
N GLY A 560 21.57 -18.67 14.61
CA GLY A 560 20.25 -19.23 14.89
C GLY A 560 19.46 -19.54 13.62
N LYS A 561 18.30 -20.17 13.80
CA LYS A 561 17.39 -20.53 12.71
C LYS A 561 16.07 -19.79 12.87
N ARG A 562 15.44 -19.46 11.75
CA ARG A 562 14.07 -18.92 11.78
C ARG A 562 13.14 -19.95 12.40
N ILE A 563 12.22 -19.51 13.27
CA ILE A 563 11.20 -20.36 13.86
C ILE A 563 10.39 -20.99 12.72
N ARG A 564 10.22 -22.31 12.79
CA ARG A 564 9.58 -23.07 11.73
C ARG A 564 8.11 -22.65 11.63
N LEU A 565 7.65 -22.29 10.43
CA LEU A 565 6.27 -21.89 10.19
C LEU A 565 5.22 -22.88 10.74
N PRO A 566 5.41 -24.23 10.65
CA PRO A 566 4.52 -25.17 11.31
C PRO A 566 4.37 -24.94 12.82
N TYR A 567 5.47 -24.63 13.55
CA TYR A 567 5.39 -24.33 14.98
C TYR A 567 4.63 -23.03 15.24
N THR A 568 4.86 -21.99 14.42
CA THR A 568 4.09 -20.74 14.53
C THR A 568 2.61 -20.99 14.28
N ARG A 569 2.23 -21.79 13.29
CA ARG A 569 0.82 -22.16 13.05
C ARG A 569 0.21 -22.90 14.23
N THR A 570 0.90 -23.91 14.77
CA THR A 570 0.46 -24.62 15.99
C THR A 570 0.27 -23.68 17.19
N ILE A 571 1.16 -22.70 17.37
CA ILE A 571 1.02 -21.66 18.40
C ILE A 571 -0.24 -20.82 18.16
N ILE A 572 -0.48 -20.37 16.92
CA ILE A 572 -1.67 -19.59 16.58
C ILE A 572 -2.95 -20.42 16.78
N ASP A 573 -2.93 -21.71 16.43
CA ASP A 573 -4.05 -22.62 16.67
C ASP A 573 -4.34 -22.78 18.17
N ALA A 574 -3.30 -22.89 19.01
CA ALA A 574 -3.42 -22.95 20.47
C ALA A 574 -3.93 -21.64 21.09
N ILE A 575 -3.64 -20.48 20.47
CA ILE A 575 -4.25 -19.19 20.84
C ILE A 575 -5.74 -19.20 20.49
N HIS A 576 -6.09 -19.64 19.29
CA HIS A 576 -7.48 -19.65 18.81
C HIS A 576 -8.36 -20.65 19.56
N SER A 577 -7.84 -21.82 19.90
CA SER A 577 -8.57 -22.86 20.65
C SER A 577 -8.83 -22.46 22.11
N GLY A 578 -8.10 -21.47 22.62
CA GLY A 578 -8.14 -21.07 24.03
C GLY A 578 -7.27 -21.94 24.95
N GLU A 579 -6.56 -22.95 24.43
CA GLU A 579 -5.62 -23.79 25.19
C GLU A 579 -4.65 -22.94 26.01
N LEU A 580 -4.07 -21.91 25.38
CA LEU A 580 -3.11 -21.04 26.03
C LEU A 580 -3.73 -20.15 27.11
N LEU A 581 -5.05 -19.94 27.16
CA LEU A 581 -5.66 -19.17 28.24
C LEU A 581 -5.53 -19.89 29.60
N THR A 582 -5.51 -21.23 29.58
CA THR A 582 -5.44 -22.11 30.76
C THR A 582 -4.08 -22.78 30.98
N ALA A 583 -3.09 -22.49 30.14
CA ALA A 583 -1.76 -23.06 30.23
C ALA A 583 -1.03 -22.64 31.52
N LYS A 584 0.01 -23.39 31.89
CA LYS A 584 0.95 -23.01 32.95
C LYS A 584 2.02 -22.09 32.37
N TYR A 585 2.32 -21.02 33.11
CA TYR A 585 3.22 -19.96 32.67
C TYR A 585 4.41 -19.79 33.62
N GLN A 586 5.53 -19.37 33.04
CA GLN A 586 6.69 -18.84 33.77
C GLN A 586 7.05 -17.45 33.21
N LYS A 587 7.75 -16.62 34.00
CA LYS A 587 8.12 -15.27 33.60
C LYS A 587 9.57 -15.18 33.13
N THR A 588 9.82 -14.47 32.04
CA THR A 588 11.18 -14.14 31.60
C THR A 588 11.82 -13.11 32.53
N GLU A 589 13.13 -13.20 32.76
CA GLU A 589 13.87 -12.33 33.70
C GLU A 589 13.84 -10.83 33.33
N VAL A 590 14.12 -10.48 32.07
CA VAL A 590 14.32 -9.07 31.66
C VAL A 590 13.02 -8.39 31.23
N PHE A 591 12.19 -9.04 30.41
CA PHE A 591 10.96 -8.44 29.89
C PHE A 591 9.71 -8.76 30.74
N GLY A 592 9.82 -9.66 31.72
CA GLY A 592 8.67 -10.09 32.52
C GLY A 592 7.54 -10.75 31.71
N LEU A 593 7.82 -11.26 30.50
CA LEU A 593 6.85 -11.90 29.63
C LEU A 593 6.43 -13.25 30.19
N GLU A 594 5.13 -13.56 30.14
CA GLU A 594 4.60 -14.87 30.51
C GLU A 594 4.72 -15.84 29.33
N ILE A 595 5.58 -16.86 29.46
CA ILE A 595 5.78 -17.91 28.46
C ILE A 595 5.17 -19.23 28.92
N PRO A 596 4.47 -19.97 28.05
CA PRO A 596 3.88 -21.26 28.42
C PRO A 596 4.98 -22.31 28.64
N THR A 597 4.76 -23.24 29.57
CA THR A 597 5.74 -24.31 29.87
C THR A 597 5.71 -25.45 28.85
N ALA A 598 4.60 -25.62 28.13
CA ALA A 598 4.44 -26.60 27.06
C ALA A 598 3.31 -26.15 26.11
N ILE A 599 3.39 -26.58 24.86
CA ILE A 599 2.33 -26.48 23.84
C ILE A 599 2.37 -27.79 23.07
N GLU A 600 1.23 -28.44 22.88
CA GLU A 600 1.21 -29.70 22.11
C GLU A 600 1.73 -29.47 20.68
N GLY A 601 2.59 -30.36 20.18
CA GLY A 601 3.18 -30.25 18.85
C GLY A 601 4.34 -29.24 18.71
N VAL A 602 4.70 -28.50 19.76
CA VAL A 602 5.87 -27.59 19.78
C VAL A 602 6.90 -28.08 20.81
N PRO A 603 8.18 -28.27 20.45
CA PRO A 603 9.20 -28.69 21.41
C PRO A 603 9.34 -27.70 22.57
N SER A 604 9.14 -28.14 23.82
CA SER A 604 9.17 -27.27 25.00
C SER A 604 10.49 -26.48 25.15
N GLU A 605 11.60 -27.03 24.66
CA GLU A 605 12.91 -26.38 24.67
C GLU A 605 12.93 -25.05 23.91
N ILE A 606 12.08 -24.85 22.89
CA ILE A 606 12.06 -23.59 22.12
C ILE A 606 11.27 -22.48 22.82
N LEU A 607 10.36 -22.84 23.74
CA LEU A 607 9.46 -21.89 24.39
C LEU A 607 10.20 -20.91 25.30
N ASP A 608 11.29 -21.37 25.92
CA ASP A 608 12.25 -20.51 26.61
C ASP A 608 13.52 -20.37 25.76
N PRO A 609 13.72 -19.22 25.08
CA PRO A 609 14.82 -19.04 24.13
C PRO A 609 16.19 -19.38 24.69
N ILE A 610 16.43 -19.15 25.99
CA ILE A 610 17.73 -19.46 26.60
C ILE A 610 18.13 -20.91 26.37
N ASN A 611 17.19 -21.85 26.35
CA ASN A 611 17.45 -23.28 26.22
C ASN A 611 18.02 -23.64 24.85
N THR A 612 17.61 -22.92 23.80
CA THR A 612 18.06 -23.16 22.41
C THR A 612 19.44 -22.60 22.10
N TRP A 613 19.95 -21.64 22.89
CA TRP A 613 21.28 -21.08 22.68
C TRP A 613 22.36 -21.99 23.25
N THR A 614 23.38 -22.30 22.45
CA THR A 614 24.55 -23.06 22.93
C THR A 614 25.36 -22.24 23.96
N ASP A 615 25.57 -20.95 23.68
CA ASP A 615 26.22 -20.00 24.59
C ASP A 615 25.18 -19.17 25.35
N LYS A 616 24.98 -19.51 26.63
CA LYS A 616 24.03 -18.82 27.52
C LYS A 616 24.47 -17.40 27.87
N ALA A 617 25.77 -17.10 27.88
CA ALA A 617 26.29 -15.77 28.13
C ALA A 617 26.03 -14.85 26.92
N ALA A 618 26.23 -15.36 25.70
CA ALA A 618 25.89 -14.65 24.47
C ALA A 618 24.39 -14.35 24.38
N TYR A 619 23.53 -15.29 24.81
CA TYR A 619 22.09 -15.04 24.93
C TYR A 619 21.82 -13.86 25.86
N LYS A 620 22.31 -13.90 27.11
CA LYS A 620 22.11 -12.83 28.10
C LYS A 620 22.59 -11.47 27.61
N GLY A 621 23.79 -11.40 27.02
CA GLY A 621 24.31 -10.15 26.46
C GLY A 621 23.46 -9.60 25.31
N THR A 622 22.89 -10.48 24.47
CA THR A 622 21.98 -10.10 23.39
C THR A 622 20.64 -9.61 23.92
N LEU A 623 20.09 -10.30 24.93
CA LEU A 623 18.83 -9.95 25.57
C LEU A 623 18.90 -8.54 26.19
N LEU A 624 19.96 -8.25 26.94
CA LEU A 624 20.19 -6.92 27.54
C LEU A 624 20.39 -5.84 26.47
N LYS A 625 21.09 -6.17 25.38
CA LYS A 625 21.24 -5.26 24.23
C LYS A 625 19.88 -4.91 23.63
N LEU A 626 19.03 -5.90 23.35
CA LEU A 626 17.70 -5.66 22.79
C LEU A 626 16.83 -4.86 23.77
N ALA A 627 16.87 -5.20 25.06
CA ALA A 627 16.15 -4.50 26.11
C ALA A 627 16.55 -3.01 26.21
N GLY A 628 17.84 -2.70 26.04
CA GLY A 628 18.33 -1.32 25.95
C GLY A 628 17.80 -0.57 24.73
N LEU A 629 17.65 -1.24 23.58
CA LEU A 629 17.05 -0.66 22.38
C LEU A 629 15.57 -0.33 22.59
N PHE A 630 14.82 -1.20 23.27
CA PHE A 630 13.43 -0.92 23.66
C PHE A 630 13.31 0.30 24.57
N LYS A 631 14.13 0.39 25.65
CA LYS A 631 14.15 1.56 26.54
C LYS A 631 14.43 2.86 25.75
N LYS A 632 15.49 2.86 24.92
CA LYS A 632 15.88 4.01 24.11
C LYS A 632 14.80 4.43 23.11
N ASN A 633 14.13 3.48 22.46
CA ASN A 633 13.03 3.77 21.55
C ASN A 633 11.87 4.47 22.30
N PHE A 634 11.55 3.98 23.50
CA PHE A 634 10.39 4.46 24.24
C PHE A 634 10.54 5.90 24.78
N GLU A 635 11.77 6.41 24.92
CA GLU A 635 12.05 7.80 25.30
C GLU A 635 11.31 8.83 24.41
N VAL A 636 11.04 8.49 23.15
CA VAL A 636 10.31 9.35 22.20
C VAL A 636 8.84 9.57 22.61
N PHE A 637 8.26 8.64 23.37
CA PHE A 637 6.84 8.65 23.73
C PHE A 637 6.59 9.06 25.19
N ALA A 638 7.65 9.12 26.02
CA ALA A 638 7.57 9.30 27.47
C ALA A 638 7.04 10.68 27.90
N SER A 639 7.11 11.71 27.05
CA SER A 639 6.66 13.06 27.39
C SER A 639 5.16 13.32 27.14
N TYR A 640 4.43 12.35 26.59
CA TYR A 640 3.02 12.53 26.26
C TYR A 640 2.11 12.19 27.44
N LYS A 641 1.08 13.02 27.67
CA LYS A 641 0.06 12.85 28.71
C LYS A 641 -1.31 12.60 28.08
N ILE A 642 -2.07 11.66 28.63
CA ILE A 642 -3.47 11.44 28.29
C ILE A 642 -4.31 11.95 29.46
N GLY A 643 -5.10 13.00 29.23
CA GLY A 643 -5.84 13.67 30.30
C GLY A 643 -4.94 14.60 31.13
N GLU A 644 -5.25 14.73 32.42
CA GLU A 644 -4.56 15.68 33.32
C GLU A 644 -3.30 15.08 34.00
N ASP A 645 -3.10 13.76 33.96
CA ASP A 645 -2.05 13.06 34.71
C ASP A 645 -1.18 12.11 33.84
N SER A 646 0.01 11.73 34.32
CA SER A 646 0.97 10.83 33.64
C SER A 646 0.83 9.35 34.00
N SER A 647 -0.09 8.98 34.90
CA SER A 647 -0.24 7.62 35.44
C SER A 647 -0.27 6.50 34.39
N LEU A 648 -1.00 6.67 33.28
CA LEU A 648 -1.03 5.67 32.20
C LEU A 648 0.33 5.51 31.51
N THR A 649 1.05 6.61 31.28
CA THR A 649 2.39 6.57 30.69
C THR A 649 3.37 5.87 31.63
N ASP A 650 3.27 6.13 32.93
CA ASP A 650 4.09 5.51 33.96
C ASP A 650 3.80 4.00 34.08
N GLU A 651 2.53 3.58 34.00
CA GLU A 651 2.13 2.17 33.95
C GLU A 651 2.71 1.45 32.72
N ILE A 652 2.63 2.07 31.54
CA ILE A 652 3.20 1.50 30.31
C ILE A 652 4.72 1.39 30.43
N LEU A 653 5.40 2.41 30.95
CA LEU A 653 6.86 2.40 31.15
C LEU A 653 7.29 1.28 32.11
N ALA A 654 6.54 1.06 33.20
CA ALA A 654 6.81 -0.01 34.16
C ALA A 654 6.63 -1.42 33.56
N ALA A 655 5.86 -1.56 32.48
CA ALA A 655 5.68 -2.82 31.74
C ALA A 655 6.78 -3.10 30.70
N GLY A 656 7.71 -2.15 30.49
CA GLY A 656 8.89 -2.35 29.66
C GLY A 656 9.94 -3.27 30.31
N PRO A 657 11.05 -3.55 29.62
CA PRO A 657 12.10 -4.39 30.17
C PRO A 657 12.78 -3.75 31.39
N ASN A 658 13.08 -4.56 32.41
CA ASN A 658 13.75 -4.15 33.63
C ASN A 658 15.03 -4.98 33.85
N PHE A 659 16.16 -4.30 33.96
CA PHE A 659 17.50 -4.86 34.07
C PHE A 659 18.51 -3.78 34.42
#